data_AF-U4QFU5-F1
#
_entry.id   AF-U4QFU5-F1
#
_cell.length_a   1.000
_cell.length_b   1.000
_cell.length_c   1.000
_cell.angle_alpha   90.00
_cell.angle_beta   90.00
_cell.angle_gamma   90.00
#
_symmetry.space_group_name_H-M   'P 1'
#
loop_
_entity.id
_entity.type
_entity.pdbx_description
1 polymer ?
#
loop_
_entity_poly.entity_id
_entity_poly.type
_entity_poly.pdbx_seq_one_letter_code
_entity_poly.pdbx_strand_id
1 'polypeptide(L)'
;MVGNFIGHTKKLKNNTIETQSLRDHLLNTQKYAEKYASDLSLEHVAGLAGILHDLGKYQSKFQEYIIESTRKGDQSKKGSIDHSSFGAIFLRDFISENFSEKENYYDFLDFGGILENAIFSHHNYLGLKDYINPDLMSPFLNRIEKFKDDEEKKRQLKKCKELFYKDVITEEKFTKYFQLAFDEYEAFISKIRNKVTLKTEQILNENAKNNKQVMLELQAKYFLSEYVYSCLLDADRTDATAFKLSKNPNFSDNTELFEKYYSKLVGKLHKLNKNDNSKINQLRAEISEECDQAAERPSGIYTLSASTGSGKTLTSLRFGLKHAKLYHKKHIIYVLPYITIIEQNSEVIRKFLNDNKDDSQNILEFHSNVSQKVADKSEETTNALDLTEDSWDSPIIVTTMVQFLDSIFASGTKHRRRFHNLCDSIVIFDEVQKVPIKCLDMFNEAVNFLKNFGNTNVLLCTATQPALEEVKQKLDLNIDHEIIPNLIEHEQQFKRVEFIDKTQNDDGIDLVLNSIQAAELIFKKSQNFKSILGIFNTIDVTKKIYSNLKNKFDSISDQIKLEYLSTNMCPADRKERIKNVLNLVKEGKRVICISTPLIEAGVDASFECVFRSLSGLDSLVQAAGRCNRNNELKLGKVYLLNMDPSEEHIAKLNEVKTGKDQVLELLSEGIKADDFLNANVIKKYFEMFYSKLASTMSYPTNGINLENYIDGIKNVHELAYQSKRKDASKFEKLTQFSGSETIAKYFQVIKNNTKSVLAPYGDKGEKLIADLNGNQDINSLIMLVKDAQPYIVNLYDNKFNQLFEEGDIYTLCQVGNEVIYAFRPYAYNKLVLGDRKQIEKSIF
;
A
#
# COMPACT_ATOMS: atom_id res chain seq x y z
N MET A 1 -11.60 -47.57 16.99
CA MET A 1 -11.83 -46.16 17.40
C MET A 1 -10.82 -45.31 16.68
N VAL A 2 -11.24 -44.28 15.95
CA VAL A 2 -10.32 -43.23 15.46
C VAL A 2 -9.84 -42.49 16.72
N GLY A 3 -8.54 -42.25 16.86
CA GLY A 3 -8.01 -41.51 18.01
C GLY A 3 -8.46 -40.06 17.95
N ASN A 4 -8.67 -39.41 19.10
CA ASN A 4 -8.94 -37.97 19.16
C ASN A 4 -7.65 -37.19 18.84
N PHE A 5 -7.38 -36.94 17.56
CA PHE A 5 -6.25 -36.10 17.13
C PHE A 5 -6.57 -34.63 17.36
N ILE A 6 -5.59 -33.87 17.85
CA ILE A 6 -5.73 -32.47 18.24
C ILE A 6 -5.20 -31.57 17.11
N GLY A 7 -6.02 -30.61 16.69
CA GLY A 7 -5.65 -29.56 15.73
C GLY A 7 -5.12 -28.31 16.43
N HIS A 8 -5.87 -27.83 17.44
CA HIS A 8 -5.56 -26.66 18.25
C HIS A 8 -5.88 -26.88 19.73
N THR A 9 -5.25 -26.10 20.59
CA THR A 9 -5.44 -26.13 22.04
C THR A 9 -5.60 -24.71 22.57
N LYS A 10 -6.43 -24.54 23.61
CA LYS A 10 -6.50 -23.28 24.36
C LYS A 10 -6.54 -23.57 25.86
N LYS A 11 -5.84 -22.74 26.64
CA LYS A 11 -5.79 -22.83 28.09
C LYS A 11 -6.88 -21.94 28.68
N LEU A 12 -7.78 -22.52 29.46
CA LEU A 12 -8.87 -21.80 30.12
C LEU A 12 -8.41 -21.16 31.44
N LYS A 13 -9.17 -20.19 31.95
CA LYS A 13 -8.86 -19.44 33.20
C LYS A 13 -8.71 -20.35 34.43
N ASN A 14 -9.38 -21.50 34.43
CA ASN A 14 -9.29 -22.54 35.46
C ASN A 14 -8.10 -23.51 35.28
N ASN A 15 -7.13 -23.18 34.41
CA ASN A 15 -5.98 -24.01 34.03
C ASN A 15 -6.31 -25.33 33.31
N THR A 16 -7.56 -25.59 32.91
CA THR A 16 -7.87 -26.74 32.05
C THR A 16 -7.54 -26.44 30.59
N ILE A 17 -7.19 -27.48 29.82
CA ILE A 17 -6.91 -27.37 28.39
C ILE A 17 -8.14 -27.82 27.63
N GLU A 18 -8.69 -26.92 26.82
CA GLU A 18 -9.70 -27.26 25.82
C GLU A 18 -9.02 -27.53 24.48
N THR A 19 -9.50 -28.52 23.75
CA THR A 19 -8.90 -29.00 22.50
C THR A 19 -9.90 -28.94 21.36
N GLN A 20 -9.46 -28.48 20.20
CA GLN A 20 -10.18 -28.66 18.94
C GLN A 20 -9.67 -29.93 18.26
N SER A 21 -10.58 -30.75 17.74
CA SER A 21 -10.17 -31.93 16.98
C SER A 21 -9.51 -31.51 15.66
N LEU A 22 -8.53 -32.30 15.20
CA LEU A 22 -7.88 -32.05 13.91
C LEU A 22 -8.89 -32.12 12.76
N ARG A 23 -9.84 -33.07 12.84
CA ARG A 23 -10.93 -33.21 11.88
C ARG A 23 -11.74 -31.93 11.74
N ASP A 24 -12.20 -31.36 12.85
CA ASP A 24 -13.02 -30.15 12.82
C ASP A 24 -12.21 -28.95 12.31
N HIS A 25 -10.94 -28.84 12.70
CA HIS A 25 -10.04 -27.81 12.18
C HIS A 25 -9.89 -27.90 10.65
N LEU A 26 -9.59 -29.08 10.10
CA LEU A 26 -9.42 -29.26 8.65
C LEU A 26 -10.71 -28.96 7.87
N LEU A 27 -11.87 -29.41 8.37
CA LEU A 27 -13.17 -29.16 7.74
C LEU A 27 -13.60 -27.68 7.83
N ASN A 28 -13.32 -27.01 8.95
CA ASN A 28 -13.60 -25.58 9.10
C ASN A 28 -12.69 -24.74 8.22
N THR A 29 -11.38 -25.03 8.20
CA THR A 29 -10.42 -24.34 7.34
C THR A 29 -10.78 -24.53 5.86
N GLN A 30 -11.17 -25.75 5.45
CA GLN A 30 -11.73 -26.00 4.12
C GLN A 30 -12.91 -25.07 3.83
N LYS A 31 -13.93 -25.07 4.70
CA LYS A 31 -15.14 -24.27 4.52
C LYS A 31 -14.87 -22.77 4.42
N TYR A 32 -13.96 -22.25 5.25
CA TYR A 32 -13.60 -20.83 5.20
C TYR A 32 -12.81 -20.50 3.93
N ALA A 33 -11.87 -21.36 3.52
CA ALA A 33 -11.13 -21.18 2.27
C ALA A 33 -12.06 -21.23 1.04
N GLU A 34 -13.02 -22.16 1.00
CA GLU A 34 -14.09 -22.21 -0.03
C GLU A 34 -14.86 -20.89 -0.06
N LYS A 35 -15.26 -20.37 1.11
CA LYS A 35 -16.02 -19.12 1.21
C LYS A 35 -15.21 -17.90 0.75
N TYR A 36 -13.91 -17.86 1.01
CA TYR A 36 -13.04 -16.77 0.54
C TYR A 36 -12.80 -16.83 -0.97
N ALA A 37 -12.70 -18.04 -1.53
CA ALA A 37 -12.41 -18.26 -2.94
C ALA A 37 -13.63 -18.22 -3.88
N SER A 38 -14.84 -18.10 -3.33
CA SER A 38 -16.08 -18.17 -4.11
C SER A 38 -16.21 -17.12 -5.21
N ASP A 39 -15.60 -15.95 -5.02
CA ASP A 39 -15.81 -14.83 -5.94
C ASP A 39 -15.13 -15.04 -7.28
N LEU A 40 -14.10 -15.90 -7.30
CA LEU A 40 -13.38 -16.27 -8.50
C LEU A 40 -13.81 -17.65 -9.03
N SER A 41 -14.81 -18.27 -8.39
CA SER A 41 -15.24 -19.65 -8.64
C SER A 41 -14.10 -20.66 -8.46
N LEU A 42 -13.36 -20.51 -7.35
CA LEU A 42 -12.20 -21.33 -6.96
C LEU A 42 -12.41 -21.97 -5.58
N GLU A 43 -13.66 -22.19 -5.19
CA GLU A 43 -14.05 -22.72 -3.88
C GLU A 43 -13.31 -24.01 -3.57
N HIS A 44 -13.38 -24.99 -4.45
CA HIS A 44 -12.81 -26.32 -4.23
C HIS A 44 -11.29 -26.29 -4.36
N VAL A 45 -10.71 -25.41 -5.19
CA VAL A 45 -9.26 -25.16 -5.27
C VAL A 45 -8.70 -24.72 -3.92
N ALA A 46 -9.25 -23.66 -3.33
CA ALA A 46 -8.79 -23.18 -2.03
C ALA A 46 -9.16 -24.14 -0.89
N GLY A 47 -10.35 -24.74 -0.95
CA GLY A 47 -10.79 -25.76 0.00
C GLY A 47 -9.88 -26.99 0.02
N LEU A 48 -9.37 -27.42 -1.13
CA LEU A 48 -8.40 -28.53 -1.23
C LEU A 48 -7.07 -28.19 -0.53
N ALA A 49 -6.60 -26.94 -0.66
CA ALA A 49 -5.47 -26.48 0.15
C ALA A 49 -5.80 -26.52 1.65
N GLY A 50 -6.99 -26.03 2.03
CA GLY A 50 -7.48 -25.98 3.41
C GLY A 50 -7.58 -27.35 4.10
N ILE A 51 -8.19 -28.34 3.46
CA ILE A 51 -8.37 -29.68 4.04
C ILE A 51 -7.05 -30.45 4.16
N LEU A 52 -6.02 -30.09 3.38
CA LEU A 52 -4.72 -30.79 3.35
C LEU A 52 -3.61 -30.11 4.14
N HIS A 53 -3.71 -28.79 4.42
CA HIS A 53 -2.55 -28.00 4.89
C HIS A 53 -1.85 -28.56 6.13
N ASP A 54 -2.64 -29.16 7.02
CA ASP A 54 -2.23 -29.63 8.34
C ASP A 54 -2.24 -31.17 8.48
N LEU A 55 -2.23 -31.91 7.37
CA LEU A 55 -2.27 -33.38 7.36
C LEU A 55 -1.15 -34.00 8.23
N GLY A 56 0.01 -33.35 8.33
CA GLY A 56 1.11 -33.80 9.18
C GLY A 56 0.80 -33.78 10.69
N LYS A 57 -0.28 -33.14 11.16
CA LYS A 57 -0.65 -33.14 12.57
C LYS A 57 -1.08 -34.52 13.08
N TYR A 58 -1.42 -35.47 12.21
CA TYR A 58 -1.65 -36.88 12.59
C TYR A 58 -0.40 -37.61 13.13
N GLN A 59 0.80 -37.04 12.93
CA GLN A 59 2.05 -37.60 13.45
C GLN A 59 2.01 -37.68 14.99
N SER A 60 2.40 -38.84 15.54
CA SER A 60 2.50 -39.03 17.00
C SER A 60 3.41 -37.99 17.67
N LYS A 61 4.57 -37.68 17.06
CA LYS A 61 5.50 -36.65 17.53
C LYS A 61 4.82 -35.27 17.62
N PHE A 62 3.93 -34.93 16.69
CA PHE A 62 3.18 -33.67 16.70
C PHE A 62 2.14 -33.63 17.82
N GLN A 63 1.41 -34.72 18.03
CA GLN A 63 0.40 -34.83 19.09
C GLN A 63 1.01 -34.72 20.50
N GLU A 64 2.18 -35.31 20.72
CA GLU A 64 2.94 -35.13 21.97
C GLU A 64 3.37 -33.66 22.15
N TYR A 65 3.92 -33.08 21.10
CA TYR A 65 4.39 -31.69 21.08
C TYR A 65 3.30 -30.66 21.39
N ILE A 66 2.12 -30.77 20.79
CA ILE A 66 1.04 -29.77 20.97
C ILE A 66 0.47 -29.79 22.40
N ILE A 67 0.42 -30.96 23.04
CA ILE A 67 0.01 -31.09 24.44
C ILE A 67 1.07 -30.51 25.38
N GLU A 68 2.34 -30.83 25.15
CA GLU A 68 3.45 -30.35 25.99
C GLU A 68 3.63 -28.83 25.94
N SER A 69 3.62 -28.25 24.74
CA SER A 69 3.74 -26.80 24.53
C SER A 69 2.64 -26.04 25.26
N THR A 70 1.40 -26.54 25.21
CA THR A 70 0.26 -25.95 25.92
C THR A 70 0.43 -26.02 27.44
N ARG A 71 0.92 -27.14 27.98
CA ARG A 71 1.13 -27.33 29.43
C ARG A 71 2.24 -26.43 29.97
N LYS A 72 3.36 -26.33 29.25
CA LYS A 72 4.54 -25.57 29.66
C LYS A 72 4.37 -24.05 29.46
N GLY A 73 3.33 -23.62 28.73
CA GLY A 73 3.15 -22.21 28.34
C GLY A 73 4.23 -21.72 27.37
N ASP A 74 5.03 -22.64 26.82
CA ASP A 74 6.17 -22.35 25.97
C ASP A 74 5.75 -22.40 24.50
N GLN A 75 5.48 -21.22 23.93
CA GLN A 75 5.18 -21.08 22.50
C GLN A 75 6.43 -20.95 21.63
N SER A 76 7.65 -20.92 22.21
CA SER A 76 8.90 -20.67 21.46
C SER A 76 9.25 -21.79 20.46
N LYS A 77 8.67 -22.98 20.62
CA LYS A 77 8.88 -24.14 19.74
C LYS A 77 7.82 -24.29 18.64
N LYS A 78 6.92 -23.32 18.46
CA LYS A 78 5.84 -23.41 17.45
C LYS A 78 6.43 -23.57 16.05
N GLY A 79 6.10 -24.68 15.38
CA GLY A 79 6.64 -25.02 14.05
C GLY A 79 7.92 -25.85 14.04
N SER A 80 8.40 -26.38 15.18
CA SER A 80 9.61 -27.21 15.23
C SER A 80 9.45 -28.60 14.57
N ILE A 81 8.21 -29.05 14.38
CA ILE A 81 7.89 -30.32 13.71
C ILE A 81 7.32 -29.99 12.34
N ASP A 82 7.98 -30.48 11.29
CA ASP A 82 7.53 -30.37 9.92
C ASP A 82 6.22 -31.14 9.73
N HIS A 83 5.10 -30.42 9.70
CA HIS A 83 3.77 -30.98 9.46
C HIS A 83 3.19 -30.47 8.14
N SER A 84 3.55 -29.25 7.72
CA SER A 84 3.07 -28.65 6.48
C SER A 84 3.51 -29.41 5.22
N SER A 85 4.63 -30.14 5.26
CA SER A 85 5.09 -30.88 4.09
C SER A 85 4.25 -32.12 3.75
N PHE A 86 3.54 -32.69 4.72
CA PHE A 86 2.82 -33.94 4.53
C PHE A 86 1.61 -33.79 3.60
N GLY A 87 0.85 -32.69 3.72
CA GLY A 87 -0.31 -32.44 2.86
C GLY A 87 0.07 -32.22 1.40
N ALA A 88 1.12 -31.43 1.16
CA ALA A 88 1.64 -31.18 -0.18
C ALA A 88 2.19 -32.46 -0.84
N ILE A 89 2.99 -33.26 -0.12
CA ILE A 89 3.53 -34.51 -0.69
C ILE A 89 2.41 -35.53 -0.90
N PHE A 90 1.42 -35.61 0.00
CA PHE A 90 0.24 -36.44 -0.22
C PHE A 90 -0.47 -36.08 -1.53
N LEU A 91 -0.72 -34.78 -1.79
CA LEU A 91 -1.35 -34.31 -3.02
C LEU A 91 -0.52 -34.68 -4.26
N ARG A 92 0.80 -34.48 -4.18
CA ARG A 92 1.73 -34.84 -5.25
C ARG A 92 1.68 -36.33 -5.59
N ASP A 93 1.74 -37.18 -4.57
CA ASP A 93 1.69 -38.63 -4.74
C ASP A 93 0.32 -39.04 -5.29
N PHE A 94 -0.78 -38.45 -4.80
CA PHE A 94 -2.12 -38.67 -5.34
C PHE A 94 -2.22 -38.35 -6.84
N ILE A 95 -1.65 -37.21 -7.27
CA ILE A 95 -1.64 -36.81 -8.68
C ILE A 95 -0.86 -37.82 -9.53
N SER A 96 0.33 -38.21 -9.07
CA SER A 96 1.18 -39.18 -9.78
C SER A 96 0.54 -40.58 -9.85
N GLU A 97 -0.09 -41.05 -8.77
CA GLU A 97 -0.75 -42.35 -8.68
C GLU A 97 -1.99 -42.46 -9.59
N ASN A 98 -2.75 -41.37 -9.75
CA ASN A 98 -4.07 -41.42 -10.40
C ASN A 98 -4.12 -40.82 -11.81
N PHE A 99 -3.17 -39.95 -12.18
CA PHE A 99 -3.25 -39.16 -13.43
C PHE A 99 -1.99 -39.17 -14.28
N SER A 100 -0.93 -39.91 -13.90
CA SER A 100 0.34 -39.94 -14.67
C SER A 100 0.23 -40.47 -16.09
N GLU A 101 -0.79 -41.27 -16.39
CA GLU A 101 -1.06 -41.80 -17.73
C GLU A 101 -2.03 -40.92 -18.55
N LYS A 102 -2.49 -39.77 -18.02
CA LYS A 102 -3.40 -38.86 -18.72
C LYS A 102 -2.64 -37.95 -19.68
N GLU A 103 -3.23 -37.64 -20.84
CA GLU A 103 -2.62 -36.72 -21.82
C GLU A 103 -2.39 -35.32 -21.27
N ASN A 104 -3.28 -34.83 -20.40
CA ASN A 104 -3.19 -33.53 -19.73
C ASN A 104 -2.46 -33.60 -18.36
N TYR A 105 -1.57 -34.57 -18.15
CA TYR A 105 -0.84 -34.74 -16.89
C TYR A 105 -0.08 -33.48 -16.45
N TYR A 106 0.44 -32.69 -17.39
CA TYR A 106 1.12 -31.43 -17.07
C TYR A 106 0.20 -30.37 -16.46
N ASP A 107 -1.08 -30.30 -16.87
CA ASP A 107 -2.04 -29.39 -16.25
C ASP A 107 -2.33 -29.82 -14.80
N PHE A 108 -2.41 -31.14 -14.53
CA PHE A 108 -2.52 -31.66 -13.16
C PHE A 108 -1.27 -31.35 -12.31
N LEU A 109 -0.07 -31.43 -12.90
CA LEU A 109 1.18 -31.05 -12.20
C LEU A 109 1.23 -29.55 -11.89
N ASP A 110 0.72 -28.72 -12.80
CA ASP A 110 0.66 -27.27 -12.61
C ASP A 110 -0.32 -26.89 -11.49
N PHE A 111 -1.53 -27.46 -11.55
CA PHE A 111 -2.53 -27.36 -10.48
C PHE A 111 -1.98 -27.82 -9.13
N GLY A 112 -1.37 -29.00 -9.09
CA GLY A 112 -0.72 -29.54 -7.90
C GLY A 112 0.38 -28.63 -7.38
N GLY A 113 1.24 -28.11 -8.26
CA GLY A 113 2.35 -27.23 -7.90
C GLY A 113 1.92 -25.94 -7.19
N ILE A 114 0.77 -25.36 -7.57
CA ILE A 114 0.19 -24.17 -6.91
C ILE A 114 -0.27 -24.53 -5.48
N LEU A 115 -1.08 -25.59 -5.35
CA LEU A 115 -1.62 -26.02 -4.06
C LEU A 115 -0.54 -26.50 -3.10
N GLU A 116 0.39 -27.31 -3.59
CA GLU A 116 1.54 -27.81 -2.84
C GLU A 116 2.36 -26.66 -2.25
N ASN A 117 2.61 -25.60 -3.03
CA ASN A 117 3.41 -24.48 -2.55
C ASN A 117 2.67 -23.66 -1.49
N ALA A 118 1.36 -23.42 -1.66
CA ALA A 118 0.53 -22.79 -0.64
C ALA A 118 0.55 -23.59 0.67
N ILE A 119 0.37 -24.92 0.58
CA ILE A 119 0.43 -25.84 1.73
C ILE A 119 1.82 -25.85 2.37
N PHE A 120 2.92 -25.94 1.60
CA PHE A 120 4.27 -25.92 2.17
C PHE A 120 4.57 -24.63 2.94
N SER A 121 4.00 -23.53 2.46
CA SER A 121 4.39 -22.18 2.82
C SER A 121 3.47 -21.51 3.83
N HIS A 122 2.38 -22.13 4.29
CA HIS A 122 1.39 -21.51 5.21
C HIS A 122 1.95 -21.07 6.58
N HIS A 123 3.22 -21.39 6.89
CA HIS A 123 3.96 -20.86 8.04
C HIS A 123 5.22 -20.07 7.65
N ASN A 124 5.48 -19.89 6.35
CA ASN A 124 6.66 -19.20 5.86
C ASN A 124 6.47 -17.68 5.94
N TYR A 125 7.31 -17.03 6.74
CA TYR A 125 7.30 -15.58 6.87
C TYR A 125 7.59 -14.87 5.55
N LEU A 126 8.34 -15.50 4.63
CA LEU A 126 8.67 -14.91 3.33
C LEU A 126 7.66 -15.28 2.21
N GLY A 127 6.50 -15.86 2.53
CA GLY A 127 5.49 -16.19 1.51
C GLY A 127 5.77 -17.53 0.82
N LEU A 128 5.28 -17.68 -0.43
CA LEU A 128 5.44 -18.91 -1.19
C LEU A 128 6.92 -19.22 -1.46
N LYS A 129 7.31 -20.49 -1.46
CA LYS A 129 8.68 -20.87 -1.83
C LYS A 129 8.96 -20.52 -3.28
N ASP A 130 10.15 -19.99 -3.54
CA ASP A 130 10.59 -19.75 -4.91
C ASP A 130 10.55 -21.06 -5.70
N TYR A 131 9.90 -21.03 -6.86
CA TYR A 131 10.07 -22.07 -7.85
C TYR A 131 11.49 -22.01 -8.37
N ILE A 132 12.00 -20.80 -8.68
CA ILE A 132 13.40 -20.52 -8.98
C ILE A 132 13.84 -19.22 -8.31
N ASN A 133 14.97 -19.27 -7.61
CA ASN A 133 15.56 -18.11 -6.93
C ASN A 133 16.70 -17.47 -7.77
N PRO A 134 17.27 -16.33 -7.33
CA PRO A 134 18.39 -15.69 -8.04
C PRO A 134 19.65 -16.54 -8.24
N ASP A 135 19.86 -17.56 -7.40
CA ASP A 135 20.97 -18.50 -7.51
C ASP A 135 20.65 -19.67 -8.46
N LEU A 136 19.51 -19.59 -9.18
CA LEU A 136 18.98 -20.62 -10.07
C LEU A 136 18.75 -21.98 -9.40
N MET A 137 18.47 -21.92 -8.10
CA MET A 137 18.04 -23.05 -7.29
C MET A 137 16.52 -23.03 -7.12
N SER A 138 15.94 -24.20 -6.87
CA SER A 138 14.52 -24.33 -6.55
C SER A 138 14.31 -24.68 -5.06
N PRO A 139 14.10 -23.69 -4.18
CA PRO A 139 13.66 -23.94 -2.80
C PRO A 139 12.43 -24.84 -2.71
N PHE A 140 11.49 -24.70 -3.64
CA PHE A 140 10.32 -25.57 -3.77
C PHE A 140 10.70 -27.04 -4.00
N LEU A 141 11.47 -27.36 -5.05
CA LEU A 141 11.89 -28.75 -5.32
C LEU A 141 12.80 -29.30 -4.21
N ASN A 142 13.70 -28.49 -3.67
CA ASN A 142 14.57 -28.90 -2.56
C ASN A 142 13.76 -29.38 -1.35
N ARG A 143 12.59 -28.80 -1.09
CA ARG A 143 11.70 -29.24 -0.01
C ARG A 143 11.08 -30.61 -0.31
N ILE A 144 10.67 -30.83 -1.56
CA ILE A 144 10.14 -32.12 -2.02
C ILE A 144 11.21 -33.21 -1.91
N GLU A 145 12.44 -32.94 -2.37
CA GLU A 145 13.55 -33.88 -2.33
C GLU A 145 13.93 -34.24 -0.90
N LYS A 146 14.10 -33.25 -0.02
CA LYS A 146 14.37 -33.48 1.41
C LYS A 146 13.31 -34.35 2.08
N PHE A 147 12.05 -34.26 1.66
CA PHE A 147 11.00 -35.14 2.18
C PHE A 147 11.13 -36.55 1.61
N LYS A 148 11.40 -36.67 0.30
CA LYS A 148 11.60 -37.96 -0.39
C LYS A 148 12.87 -38.69 0.01
N ASP A 149 13.85 -38.03 0.61
CA ASP A 149 15.04 -38.70 1.13
C ASP A 149 14.86 -39.22 2.58
N ASP A 150 13.77 -38.85 3.24
CA ASP A 150 13.47 -39.22 4.63
C ASP A 150 12.49 -40.40 4.69
N GLU A 151 13.02 -41.61 4.90
CA GLU A 151 12.23 -42.85 5.01
C GLU A 151 11.28 -42.85 6.21
N GLU A 152 11.60 -42.14 7.30
CA GLU A 152 10.69 -42.03 8.44
C GLU A 152 9.45 -41.22 8.05
N LYS A 153 9.63 -40.08 7.37
CA LYS A 153 8.53 -39.25 6.89
C LYS A 153 7.65 -39.98 5.89
N LYS A 154 8.22 -40.75 4.95
CA LYS A 154 7.42 -41.58 4.01
C LYS A 154 6.52 -42.57 4.74
N ARG A 155 7.06 -43.30 5.72
CA ARG A 155 6.29 -44.25 6.52
C ARG A 155 5.18 -43.53 7.31
N GLN A 156 5.48 -42.37 7.87
CA GLN A 156 4.50 -41.56 8.58
C GLN A 156 3.42 -41.00 7.64
N LEU A 157 3.77 -40.60 6.43
CA LEU A 157 2.83 -40.09 5.42
C LEU A 157 1.78 -41.14 5.09
N LYS A 158 2.18 -42.40 4.87
CA LYS A 158 1.24 -43.50 4.63
C LYS A 158 0.22 -43.65 5.76
N LYS A 159 0.68 -43.58 7.01
CA LYS A 159 -0.20 -43.61 8.20
C LYS A 159 -1.11 -42.38 8.28
N CYS A 160 -0.59 -41.20 7.98
CA CYS A 160 -1.39 -39.96 7.97
C CYS A 160 -2.48 -40.02 6.89
N LYS A 161 -2.17 -40.53 5.68
CA LYS A 161 -3.13 -40.77 4.58
C LYS A 161 -4.26 -41.71 5.02
N GLU A 162 -3.93 -42.85 5.62
CA GLU A 162 -4.93 -43.81 6.12
C GLU A 162 -5.84 -43.21 7.21
N LEU A 163 -5.26 -42.45 8.14
CA LEU A 163 -6.02 -41.77 9.21
C LEU A 163 -6.91 -40.66 8.66
N PHE A 164 -6.37 -39.82 7.77
CA PHE A 164 -7.11 -38.76 7.09
C PHE A 164 -8.33 -39.32 6.36
N TYR A 165 -8.16 -40.41 5.61
CA TYR A 165 -9.27 -41.00 4.86
C TYR A 165 -10.36 -41.61 5.75
N LYS A 166 -9.97 -42.07 6.94
CA LYS A 166 -10.89 -42.65 7.92
C LYS A 166 -11.60 -41.59 8.75
N ASP A 167 -10.93 -40.50 9.08
CA ASP A 167 -11.40 -39.48 10.03
C ASP A 167 -12.14 -38.34 9.32
N VAL A 168 -11.61 -37.86 8.20
CA VAL A 168 -12.08 -36.63 7.54
C VAL A 168 -12.93 -36.93 6.31
N ILE A 169 -12.38 -37.66 5.33
CA ILE A 169 -13.00 -37.85 4.01
C ILE A 169 -12.58 -39.18 3.37
N THR A 170 -13.52 -40.02 2.95
CA THR A 170 -13.17 -41.27 2.24
C THR A 170 -12.44 -41.00 0.94
N GLU A 171 -11.53 -41.88 0.51
CA GLU A 171 -10.77 -41.77 -0.74
C GLU A 171 -11.66 -41.49 -1.97
N GLU A 172 -12.79 -42.19 -2.12
CA GLU A 172 -13.73 -41.95 -3.22
C GLU A 172 -14.27 -40.50 -3.26
N LYS A 173 -14.61 -39.95 -2.08
CA LYS A 173 -15.09 -38.57 -1.96
C LYS A 173 -13.96 -37.57 -2.19
N PHE A 174 -12.74 -37.88 -1.74
CA PHE A 174 -11.57 -37.05 -1.98
C PHE A 174 -11.26 -36.96 -3.47
N THR A 175 -11.29 -38.08 -4.21
CA THR A 175 -11.09 -38.08 -5.67
C THR A 175 -12.14 -37.25 -6.40
N LYS A 176 -13.41 -37.35 -6.00
CA LYS A 176 -14.48 -36.49 -6.57
C LYS A 176 -14.24 -35.02 -6.27
N TYR A 177 -13.86 -34.69 -5.04
CA TYR A 177 -13.58 -33.32 -4.62
C TYR A 177 -12.35 -32.74 -5.34
N PHE A 178 -11.30 -33.54 -5.52
CA PHE A 178 -10.13 -33.18 -6.32
C PHE A 178 -10.52 -32.86 -7.77
N GLN A 179 -11.39 -33.67 -8.38
CA GLN A 179 -11.83 -33.41 -9.75
C GLN A 179 -12.61 -32.10 -9.86
N LEU A 180 -13.51 -31.79 -8.91
CA LEU A 180 -14.20 -30.50 -8.86
C LEU A 180 -13.22 -29.33 -8.79
N ALA A 181 -12.21 -29.43 -7.92
CA ALA A 181 -11.16 -28.42 -7.81
C ALA A 181 -10.34 -28.27 -9.10
N PHE A 182 -10.02 -29.38 -9.77
CA PHE A 182 -9.31 -29.36 -11.04
C PHE A 182 -10.15 -28.73 -12.17
N ASP A 183 -11.46 -29.01 -12.21
CA ASP A 183 -12.37 -28.43 -13.20
C ASP A 183 -12.51 -26.91 -13.03
N GLU A 184 -12.57 -26.42 -11.78
CA GLU A 184 -12.53 -24.99 -11.45
C GLU A 184 -11.22 -24.34 -11.92
N TYR A 185 -10.09 -24.98 -11.61
CA TYR A 185 -8.77 -24.54 -12.04
C TYR A 185 -8.68 -24.44 -13.56
N GLU A 186 -9.08 -25.49 -14.29
CA GLU A 186 -9.05 -25.51 -15.75
C GLU A 186 -9.95 -24.44 -16.37
N ALA A 187 -11.13 -24.19 -15.77
CA ALA A 187 -11.99 -23.10 -16.18
C ALA A 187 -11.32 -21.73 -16.01
N PHE A 188 -10.60 -21.52 -14.89
CA PHE A 188 -9.87 -20.29 -14.62
C PHE A 188 -8.66 -20.12 -15.56
N ILE A 189 -7.86 -21.16 -15.76
CA ILE A 189 -6.74 -21.15 -16.71
C ILE A 189 -7.24 -20.92 -18.14
N SER A 190 -8.37 -21.50 -18.53
CA SER A 190 -8.99 -21.24 -19.82
C SER A 190 -9.37 -19.76 -20.00
N LYS A 191 -9.90 -19.10 -18.95
CA LYS A 191 -10.14 -17.64 -18.95
C LYS A 191 -8.83 -16.86 -19.16
N ILE A 192 -7.74 -17.26 -18.50
CA ILE A 192 -6.41 -16.67 -18.69
C ILE A 192 -5.95 -16.82 -20.13
N ARG A 193 -5.87 -18.07 -20.64
CA ARG A 193 -5.41 -18.38 -21.99
C ARG A 193 -6.19 -17.58 -23.04
N ASN A 194 -7.52 -17.55 -22.96
CA ASN A 194 -8.37 -16.78 -23.88
C ASN A 194 -8.05 -15.28 -23.85
N LYS A 195 -7.94 -14.67 -22.66
CA LYS A 195 -7.63 -13.24 -22.53
C LYS A 195 -6.24 -12.91 -23.06
N VAL A 196 -5.27 -13.78 -22.79
CA VAL A 196 -3.89 -13.66 -23.26
C VAL A 196 -3.82 -13.77 -24.78
N THR A 197 -4.57 -14.69 -25.40
CA THR A 197 -4.69 -14.80 -26.85
C THR A 197 -5.21 -13.51 -27.46
N LEU A 198 -6.32 -12.96 -26.94
CA LEU A 198 -6.89 -11.69 -27.42
C LEU A 198 -5.90 -10.52 -27.30
N LYS A 199 -5.18 -10.42 -26.17
CA LYS A 199 -4.18 -9.35 -25.95
C LYS A 199 -2.97 -9.43 -26.88
N THR A 200 -2.70 -10.60 -27.47
CA THR A 200 -1.51 -10.83 -28.29
C THR A 200 -1.84 -11.02 -29.76
N GLU A 201 -3.12 -10.92 -30.15
CA GLU A 201 -3.58 -11.13 -31.52
C GLU A 201 -2.94 -10.16 -32.53
N GLN A 202 -2.65 -8.94 -32.09
CA GLN A 202 -2.04 -7.88 -32.92
C GLN A 202 -0.53 -8.04 -33.10
N ILE A 203 0.12 -8.95 -32.36
CA ILE A 203 1.56 -9.19 -32.47
C ILE A 203 1.82 -10.09 -33.68
N LEU A 204 2.35 -9.50 -34.76
CA LEU A 204 2.59 -10.19 -36.03
C LEU A 204 3.73 -11.22 -35.97
N ASN A 205 4.73 -11.00 -35.10
CA ASN A 205 5.86 -11.93 -34.97
C ASN A 205 5.50 -13.08 -34.04
N GLU A 206 5.39 -14.30 -34.57
CA GLU A 206 4.97 -15.50 -33.82
C GLU A 206 5.86 -15.81 -32.60
N ASN A 207 7.18 -15.62 -32.68
CA ASN A 207 8.07 -15.85 -31.53
C ASN A 207 7.83 -14.82 -30.42
N ALA A 208 7.70 -13.54 -30.79
CA ALA A 208 7.40 -12.46 -29.83
C ALA A 208 6.01 -12.65 -29.21
N LYS A 209 5.03 -13.10 -30.01
CA LYS A 209 3.68 -13.45 -29.59
C LYS A 209 3.72 -14.58 -28.57
N ASN A 210 4.34 -15.70 -28.88
CA ASN A 210 4.46 -16.85 -27.99
C ASN A 210 5.15 -16.48 -26.67
N ASN A 211 6.28 -15.76 -26.73
CA ASN A 211 6.98 -15.29 -25.53
C ASN A 211 6.08 -14.40 -24.65
N LYS A 212 5.33 -13.48 -25.27
CA LYS A 212 4.40 -12.61 -24.54
C LYS A 212 3.24 -13.40 -23.94
N GLN A 213 2.73 -14.41 -24.64
CA GLN A 213 1.65 -15.27 -24.13
C GLN A 213 2.10 -16.04 -22.89
N VAL A 214 3.25 -16.70 -22.96
CA VAL A 214 3.85 -17.42 -21.81
C VAL A 214 4.07 -16.47 -20.64
N MET A 215 4.57 -15.26 -20.91
CA MET A 215 4.78 -14.24 -19.87
C MET A 215 3.49 -13.92 -19.13
N LEU A 216 2.44 -13.54 -19.87
CA LEU A 216 1.18 -13.12 -19.27
C LEU A 216 0.48 -14.28 -18.53
N GLU A 217 0.61 -15.51 -19.02
CA GLU A 217 0.08 -16.70 -18.34
C GLU A 217 0.81 -16.96 -17.02
N LEU A 218 2.15 -16.88 -17.00
CA LEU A 218 2.96 -17.03 -15.79
C LEU A 218 2.70 -15.91 -14.78
N GLN A 219 2.54 -14.66 -15.22
CA GLN A 219 2.14 -13.54 -14.35
C GLN A 219 0.79 -13.82 -13.68
N ALA A 220 -0.22 -14.25 -14.45
CA ALA A 220 -1.53 -14.57 -13.91
C ALA A 220 -1.47 -15.74 -12.91
N LYS A 221 -0.65 -16.75 -13.19
CA LYS A 221 -0.42 -17.91 -12.32
C LYS A 221 0.30 -17.55 -11.01
N TYR A 222 1.23 -16.60 -11.03
CA TYR A 222 1.84 -16.07 -9.81
C TYR A 222 0.78 -15.48 -8.88
N PHE A 223 -0.07 -14.58 -9.39
CA PHE A 223 -1.12 -13.97 -8.58
C PHE A 223 -2.21 -14.98 -8.17
N LEU A 224 -2.52 -15.97 -9.00
CA LEU A 224 -3.39 -17.08 -8.59
C LEU A 224 -2.79 -17.85 -7.41
N SER A 225 -1.49 -18.11 -7.43
CA SER A 225 -0.80 -18.78 -6.32
C SER A 225 -0.84 -17.95 -5.05
N GLU A 226 -0.59 -16.64 -5.14
CA GLU A 226 -0.73 -15.70 -4.03
C GLU A 226 -2.16 -15.63 -3.50
N TYR A 227 -3.17 -15.73 -4.38
CA TYR A 227 -4.59 -15.72 -4.01
C TYR A 227 -4.97 -16.94 -3.20
N VAL A 228 -4.63 -18.14 -3.69
CA VAL A 228 -4.89 -19.40 -2.98
C VAL A 228 -4.15 -19.42 -1.64
N TYR A 229 -2.90 -18.94 -1.62
CA TYR A 229 -2.11 -18.81 -0.40
C TYR A 229 -2.76 -17.86 0.61
N SER A 230 -3.25 -16.70 0.15
CA SER A 230 -3.98 -15.73 0.97
C SER A 230 -5.24 -16.33 1.60
N CYS A 231 -6.05 -17.03 0.80
CA CYS A 231 -7.27 -17.71 1.26
C CYS A 231 -6.96 -18.77 2.33
N LEU A 232 -5.93 -19.59 2.11
CA LEU A 232 -5.50 -20.62 3.06
C LEU A 232 -5.03 -20.01 4.39
N LEU A 233 -4.15 -19.00 4.32
CA LEU A 233 -3.64 -18.32 5.51
C LEU A 233 -4.74 -17.70 6.34
N ASP A 234 -5.71 -17.06 5.67
CA ASP A 234 -6.80 -16.41 6.38
C ASP A 234 -7.79 -17.43 6.96
N ALA A 235 -8.09 -18.51 6.23
CA ALA A 235 -8.95 -19.60 6.70
C ALA A 235 -8.41 -20.31 7.95
N ASP A 236 -7.13 -20.68 7.95
CA ASP A 236 -6.47 -21.29 9.13
C ASP A 236 -6.55 -20.33 10.33
N ARG A 237 -6.26 -19.06 10.10
CA ARG A 237 -6.25 -18.06 11.16
C ARG A 237 -7.66 -17.77 11.70
N THR A 238 -8.65 -17.73 10.83
CA THR A 238 -10.06 -17.55 11.17
C THR A 238 -10.56 -18.71 12.03
N ASP A 239 -10.28 -19.97 11.65
CA ASP A 239 -10.68 -21.12 12.45
C ASP A 239 -9.98 -21.15 13.82
N ALA A 240 -8.66 -20.96 13.85
CA ALA A 240 -7.90 -20.93 15.09
C ALA A 240 -8.42 -19.86 16.06
N THR A 241 -8.86 -18.72 15.53
CA THR A 241 -9.41 -17.63 16.35
C THR A 241 -10.85 -17.89 16.76
N ALA A 242 -11.68 -18.45 15.88
CA ALA A 242 -13.05 -18.86 16.19
C ALA A 242 -13.06 -19.88 17.34
N PHE A 243 -12.14 -20.84 17.32
CA PHE A 243 -11.94 -21.78 18.43
C PHE A 243 -11.48 -21.08 19.72
N LYS A 244 -10.52 -20.15 19.62
CA LYS A 244 -10.02 -19.38 20.78
C LYS A 244 -11.14 -18.57 21.45
N LEU A 245 -12.02 -17.95 20.66
CA LEU A 245 -13.11 -17.09 21.14
C LEU A 245 -14.43 -17.84 21.37
N SER A 246 -14.49 -19.13 21.03
CA SER A 246 -15.74 -19.92 21.03
C SER A 246 -16.87 -19.25 20.24
N LYS A 247 -16.54 -18.58 19.13
CA LYS A 247 -17.47 -17.81 18.30
C LYS A 247 -17.16 -18.01 16.84
N ASN A 248 -18.18 -18.39 16.06
CA ASN A 248 -18.03 -18.54 14.62
C ASN A 248 -17.87 -17.16 13.93
N PRO A 249 -17.10 -17.10 12.83
CA PRO A 249 -17.03 -15.89 12.02
C PRO A 249 -18.39 -15.59 11.40
N ASN A 250 -18.66 -14.30 11.20
CA ASN A 250 -19.87 -13.83 10.53
C ASN A 250 -19.50 -13.33 9.14
N PHE A 251 -20.08 -13.94 8.11
CA PHE A 251 -19.93 -13.49 6.73
C PHE A 251 -21.19 -12.70 6.35
N SER A 252 -21.10 -11.37 6.36
CA SER A 252 -22.22 -10.50 5.97
C SER A 252 -22.09 -10.04 4.53
N ASP A 253 -23.20 -10.05 3.80
CA ASP A 253 -23.34 -9.32 2.55
C ASP A 253 -23.45 -7.82 2.86
N ASN A 254 -22.63 -7.01 2.20
CA ASN A 254 -22.55 -5.58 2.40
C ASN A 254 -23.49 -4.78 1.47
N THR A 255 -24.25 -5.45 0.58
CA THR A 255 -25.12 -4.80 -0.42
C THR A 255 -26.10 -3.81 0.21
N GLU A 256 -26.87 -4.22 1.23
CA GLU A 256 -27.83 -3.33 1.92
C GLU A 256 -27.13 -2.14 2.61
N LEU A 257 -25.94 -2.38 3.16
CA LEU A 257 -25.14 -1.35 3.80
C LEU A 257 -24.65 -0.31 2.78
N PHE A 258 -24.17 -0.77 1.61
CA PHE A 258 -23.74 0.12 0.53
C PHE A 258 -24.91 0.91 -0.05
N GLU A 259 -26.10 0.32 -0.19
CA GLU A 259 -27.30 1.04 -0.61
C GLU A 259 -27.68 2.16 0.38
N LYS A 260 -27.64 1.85 1.68
CA LYS A 260 -27.87 2.84 2.75
C LYS A 260 -26.83 3.96 2.71
N TYR A 261 -25.55 3.62 2.54
CA TYR A 261 -24.45 4.58 2.46
C TYR A 261 -24.52 5.46 1.22
N TYR A 262 -24.84 4.87 0.07
CA TYR A 262 -25.10 5.60 -1.18
C TYR A 262 -26.23 6.62 -1.00
N SER A 263 -27.37 6.19 -0.45
CA SER A 263 -28.54 7.05 -0.25
C SER A 263 -28.24 8.23 0.69
N LYS A 264 -27.49 7.98 1.77
CA LYS A 264 -27.06 9.04 2.70
C LYS A 264 -26.07 10.02 2.06
N LEU A 265 -25.10 9.51 1.30
CA LEU A 265 -24.11 10.33 0.59
C LEU A 265 -24.81 11.26 -0.41
N VAL A 266 -25.66 10.71 -1.28
CA VAL A 266 -26.44 11.46 -2.27
C VAL A 266 -27.32 12.51 -1.59
N GLY A 267 -28.03 12.14 -0.53
CA GLY A 267 -28.85 13.08 0.25
C GLY A 267 -28.06 14.25 0.85
N LYS A 268 -26.83 14.03 1.31
CA LYS A 268 -25.95 15.09 1.81
C LYS A 268 -25.37 15.96 0.71
N LEU A 269 -24.97 15.37 -0.42
CA LEU A 269 -24.49 16.11 -1.59
C LEU A 269 -25.59 17.05 -2.13
N HIS A 270 -26.83 16.57 -2.24
CA HIS A 270 -27.96 17.43 -2.63
C HIS A 270 -28.20 18.59 -1.67
N LYS A 271 -28.07 18.37 -0.34
CA LYS A 271 -28.20 19.44 0.65
C LYS A 271 -27.09 20.48 0.52
N LEU A 272 -25.86 20.06 0.26
CA LEU A 272 -24.73 20.98 0.06
C LEU A 272 -24.94 21.85 -1.19
N ASN A 273 -25.33 21.24 -2.31
CA ASN A 273 -25.58 21.97 -3.55
C ASN A 273 -26.72 22.98 -3.41
N LYS A 274 -27.77 22.67 -2.65
CA LYS A 274 -28.87 23.62 -2.38
C LYS A 274 -28.45 24.81 -1.52
N ASN A 275 -27.48 24.63 -0.62
CA ASN A 275 -27.08 25.66 0.34
C ASN A 275 -26.01 26.63 -0.20
N ASP A 276 -25.31 26.27 -1.28
CA ASP A 276 -24.26 27.08 -1.89
C ASP A 276 -24.25 26.91 -3.42
N ASN A 277 -24.85 27.89 -4.09
CA ASN A 277 -24.98 27.99 -5.54
C ASN A 277 -23.75 28.61 -6.23
N SER A 278 -22.58 28.62 -5.58
CA SER A 278 -21.35 29.09 -6.23
C SER A 278 -21.03 28.26 -7.49
N LYS A 279 -20.40 28.89 -8.48
CA LYS A 279 -19.98 28.23 -9.73
C LYS A 279 -19.15 26.97 -9.47
N ILE A 280 -18.25 27.00 -8.48
CA ILE A 280 -17.45 25.84 -8.08
C ILE A 280 -18.33 24.67 -7.62
N ASN A 281 -19.38 24.92 -6.85
CA ASN A 281 -20.24 23.84 -6.38
C ASN A 281 -21.11 23.26 -7.49
N GLN A 282 -21.51 24.07 -8.47
CA GLN A 282 -22.17 23.55 -9.69
C GLN A 282 -21.25 22.58 -10.43
N LEU A 283 -19.98 22.95 -10.64
CA LEU A 283 -18.99 22.06 -11.27
C LEU A 283 -18.75 20.78 -10.46
N ARG A 284 -18.66 20.90 -9.12
CA ARG A 284 -18.57 19.72 -8.24
C ARG A 284 -19.78 18.81 -8.39
N ALA A 285 -20.98 19.38 -8.54
CA ALA A 285 -22.21 18.62 -8.74
C ALA A 285 -22.24 17.91 -10.09
N GLU A 286 -21.79 18.58 -11.16
CA GLU A 286 -21.66 18.02 -12.51
C GLU A 286 -20.68 16.83 -12.52
N ILE A 287 -19.45 17.02 -12.02
CA ILE A 287 -18.46 15.95 -11.87
C ILE A 287 -19.01 14.80 -11.01
N SER A 288 -19.74 15.11 -9.94
CA SER A 288 -20.36 14.09 -9.09
C SER A 288 -21.41 13.27 -9.84
N GLU A 289 -22.16 13.88 -10.75
CA GLU A 289 -23.18 13.23 -11.56
C GLU A 289 -22.58 12.38 -12.68
N GLU A 290 -21.52 12.87 -13.35
CA GLU A 290 -20.75 12.10 -14.33
C GLU A 290 -20.20 10.81 -13.70
N CYS A 291 -19.64 10.89 -12.48
CA CYS A 291 -19.20 9.72 -11.73
C CYS A 291 -20.35 8.79 -11.31
N ASP A 292 -21.53 9.32 -11.01
CA ASP A 292 -22.70 8.49 -10.71
C ASP A 292 -23.14 7.70 -11.94
N GLN A 293 -23.17 8.33 -13.11
CA GLN A 293 -23.51 7.66 -14.37
C GLN A 293 -22.45 6.62 -14.75
N ALA A 294 -21.16 6.96 -14.65
CA ALA A 294 -20.07 6.06 -14.98
C ALA A 294 -20.02 4.80 -14.09
N ALA A 295 -20.59 4.85 -12.87
CA ALA A 295 -20.66 3.68 -11.98
C ALA A 295 -21.49 2.51 -12.54
N GLU A 296 -22.33 2.76 -13.54
CA GLU A 296 -23.10 1.72 -14.24
C GLU A 296 -22.28 0.95 -15.27
N ARG A 297 -21.10 1.47 -15.67
CA ARG A 297 -20.20 0.79 -16.62
C ARG A 297 -19.70 -0.54 -16.03
N PRO A 298 -19.37 -1.56 -16.86
CA PRO A 298 -18.83 -2.83 -16.39
C PRO A 298 -17.54 -2.64 -15.57
N SER A 299 -17.23 -3.57 -14.66
CA SER A 299 -15.99 -3.49 -13.87
C SER A 299 -14.75 -3.42 -14.78
N GLY A 300 -13.83 -2.51 -14.45
CA GLY A 300 -12.66 -2.24 -15.28
C GLY A 300 -11.64 -1.35 -14.56
N ILE A 301 -10.73 -0.75 -15.32
CA ILE A 301 -9.83 0.31 -14.83
C ILE A 301 -10.28 1.63 -15.46
N TYR A 302 -10.72 2.55 -14.60
CA TYR A 302 -11.20 3.87 -14.95
C TYR A 302 -10.31 4.95 -14.32
N THR A 303 -10.27 6.13 -14.95
CA THR A 303 -9.58 7.32 -14.44
C THR A 303 -10.59 8.40 -14.10
N LEU A 304 -10.32 9.13 -13.02
CA LEU A 304 -11.03 10.34 -12.62
C LEU A 304 -10.00 11.48 -12.59
N SER A 305 -9.82 12.10 -13.75
CA SER A 305 -8.97 13.27 -13.92
C SER A 305 -9.74 14.51 -13.49
N ALA A 306 -9.47 15.00 -12.28
CA ALA A 306 -10.17 16.17 -11.75
C ALA A 306 -9.25 17.08 -10.94
N SER A 307 -9.39 18.38 -11.19
CA SER A 307 -8.58 19.44 -10.58
C SER A 307 -8.65 19.42 -9.04
N THR A 308 -7.63 19.98 -8.39
CA THR A 308 -7.61 20.02 -6.92
C THR A 308 -8.75 20.88 -6.36
N GLY A 309 -9.58 20.28 -5.50
CA GLY A 309 -10.75 20.94 -4.93
C GLY A 309 -12.07 20.65 -5.67
N SER A 310 -12.06 19.81 -6.69
CA SER A 310 -13.26 19.27 -7.40
C SER A 310 -14.13 18.31 -6.56
N GLY A 311 -13.73 18.00 -5.32
CA GLY A 311 -14.48 17.07 -4.46
C GLY A 311 -14.22 15.59 -4.73
N LYS A 312 -13.07 15.25 -5.36
CA LYS A 312 -12.65 13.88 -5.73
C LYS A 312 -13.03 12.81 -4.71
N THR A 313 -12.72 13.02 -3.43
CA THR A 313 -12.98 12.04 -2.37
C THR A 313 -14.45 11.62 -2.27
N LEU A 314 -15.40 12.56 -2.32
CA LEU A 314 -16.83 12.23 -2.20
C LEU A 314 -17.38 11.71 -3.53
N THR A 315 -16.89 12.24 -4.64
CA THR A 315 -17.28 11.84 -5.99
C THR A 315 -16.83 10.41 -6.31
N SER A 316 -15.57 10.06 -6.02
CA SER A 316 -15.03 8.71 -6.22
C SER A 316 -15.71 7.71 -5.29
N LEU A 317 -16.04 8.11 -4.06
CA LEU A 317 -16.83 7.30 -3.14
C LEU A 317 -18.27 7.10 -3.63
N ARG A 318 -18.90 8.13 -4.24
CA ARG A 318 -20.24 8.01 -4.86
C ARG A 318 -20.22 6.97 -5.99
N PHE A 319 -19.23 7.03 -6.86
CA PHE A 319 -18.98 6.01 -7.89
C PHE A 319 -18.84 4.63 -7.23
N GLY A 320 -17.95 4.50 -6.24
CA GLY A 320 -17.67 3.22 -5.58
C GLY A 320 -18.91 2.61 -4.93
N LEU A 321 -19.70 3.39 -4.18
CA LEU A 321 -20.91 2.91 -3.54
C LEU A 321 -21.99 2.49 -4.55
N LYS A 322 -22.17 3.24 -5.64
CA LYS A 322 -23.13 2.88 -6.69
C LYS A 322 -22.69 1.64 -7.46
N HIS A 323 -21.40 1.52 -7.79
CA HIS A 323 -20.88 0.34 -8.47
C HIS A 323 -20.95 -0.89 -7.55
N ALA A 324 -20.65 -0.74 -6.24
CA ALA A 324 -20.70 -1.83 -5.28
C ALA A 324 -22.10 -2.43 -5.14
N LYS A 325 -23.15 -1.58 -5.06
CA LYS A 325 -24.53 -2.06 -4.98
C LYS A 325 -25.00 -2.71 -6.29
N LEU A 326 -24.56 -2.21 -7.45
CA LEU A 326 -25.01 -2.69 -8.76
C LEU A 326 -24.35 -4.03 -9.13
N TYR A 327 -23.08 -4.19 -8.78
CA TYR A 327 -22.27 -5.36 -9.12
C TYR A 327 -21.97 -6.25 -7.91
N HIS A 328 -22.69 -6.06 -6.79
CA HIS A 328 -22.59 -6.84 -5.54
C HIS A 328 -21.16 -7.02 -5.02
N LYS A 329 -20.35 -5.96 -5.09
CA LYS A 329 -18.94 -6.00 -4.65
C LYS A 329 -18.84 -6.16 -3.14
N LYS A 330 -17.82 -6.89 -2.68
CA LYS A 330 -17.60 -7.15 -1.25
C LYS A 330 -17.14 -5.92 -0.47
N HIS A 331 -16.14 -5.22 -1.02
CA HIS A 331 -15.40 -4.18 -0.33
C HIS A 331 -15.18 -2.94 -1.20
N ILE A 332 -15.09 -1.78 -0.56
CA ILE A 332 -14.53 -0.55 -1.15
C ILE A 332 -13.22 -0.24 -0.42
N ILE A 333 -12.11 -0.30 -1.14
CA ILE A 333 -10.76 -0.05 -0.63
C ILE A 333 -10.28 1.30 -1.16
N TYR A 334 -10.23 2.29 -0.29
CA TYR A 334 -9.78 3.65 -0.59
C TYR A 334 -8.30 3.80 -0.21
N VAL A 335 -7.44 3.89 -1.22
CA VAL A 335 -5.97 3.91 -1.11
C VAL A 335 -5.47 5.35 -1.22
N LEU A 336 -4.89 5.86 -0.13
CA LEU A 336 -4.32 7.21 -0.04
C LEU A 336 -2.79 7.21 -0.26
N PRO A 337 -2.21 8.32 -0.75
CA PRO A 337 -0.77 8.39 -1.02
C PRO A 337 0.06 8.42 0.27
N TYR A 338 -0.44 9.06 1.35
CA TYR A 338 0.31 9.27 2.59
C TYR A 338 -0.56 9.09 3.84
N ILE A 339 0.08 8.67 4.94
CA ILE A 339 -0.55 8.45 6.25
C ILE A 339 -1.20 9.73 6.80
N THR A 340 -0.57 10.89 6.60
CA THR A 340 -1.00 12.17 7.22
C THR A 340 -2.39 12.65 6.79
N ILE A 341 -2.96 12.04 5.75
CA ILE A 341 -4.27 12.39 5.17
C ILE A 341 -5.35 11.40 5.58
N ILE A 342 -4.97 10.21 6.08
CA ILE A 342 -5.92 9.14 6.35
C ILE A 342 -6.93 9.53 7.42
N GLU A 343 -6.48 10.10 8.55
CA GLU A 343 -7.38 10.54 9.62
C GLU A 343 -8.45 11.51 9.10
N GLN A 344 -8.03 12.50 8.31
CA GLN A 344 -8.92 13.53 7.78
C GLN A 344 -9.92 12.96 6.78
N ASN A 345 -9.46 12.15 5.83
CA ASN A 345 -10.34 11.56 4.82
C ASN A 345 -11.29 10.54 5.44
N SER A 346 -10.83 9.75 6.41
CA SER A 346 -11.68 8.81 7.15
C SER A 346 -12.78 9.54 7.91
N GLU A 347 -12.46 10.65 8.58
CA GLU A 347 -13.46 11.50 9.25
C GLU A 347 -14.49 12.07 8.26
N VAL A 348 -14.06 12.52 7.09
CA VAL A 348 -14.96 12.99 6.03
C VAL A 348 -15.88 11.87 5.55
N ILE A 349 -15.34 10.68 5.26
CA ILE A 349 -16.12 9.52 4.83
C ILE A 349 -17.18 9.16 5.88
N ARG A 350 -16.79 9.00 7.16
CA ARG A 350 -17.72 8.73 8.27
C ARG A 350 -18.82 9.79 8.37
N LYS A 351 -18.42 11.07 8.33
CA LYS A 351 -19.34 12.20 8.38
C LYS A 351 -20.37 12.14 7.26
N PHE A 352 -20.04 11.66 6.06
CA PHE A 352 -21.03 11.57 4.98
C PHE A 352 -21.86 10.28 5.03
N LEU A 353 -21.28 9.14 5.42
CA LEU A 353 -21.94 7.85 5.32
C LEU A 353 -22.80 7.48 6.54
N ASN A 354 -22.39 7.80 7.76
CA ASN A 354 -23.10 7.33 8.94
C ASN A 354 -23.18 8.33 10.11
N ASP A 355 -22.48 9.47 10.05
CA ASP A 355 -22.37 10.46 11.14
C ASP A 355 -21.78 9.88 12.44
N ASN A 356 -21.17 8.69 12.38
CA ASN A 356 -20.54 8.02 13.51
C ASN A 356 -19.02 8.07 13.36
N LYS A 357 -18.37 8.92 14.16
CA LYS A 357 -16.91 9.12 14.14
C LYS A 357 -16.12 7.89 14.56
N ASP A 358 -16.75 6.93 15.25
CA ASP A 358 -16.09 5.78 15.86
C ASP A 358 -16.48 4.44 15.23
N ASP A 359 -17.12 4.43 14.06
CA ASP A 359 -17.54 3.21 13.34
C ASP A 359 -16.37 2.44 12.71
N SER A 360 -15.48 1.88 13.52
CA SER A 360 -14.35 1.07 13.06
C SER A 360 -14.76 -0.29 12.48
N GLN A 361 -16.03 -0.67 12.58
CA GLN A 361 -16.53 -1.97 12.11
C GLN A 361 -16.85 -1.93 10.62
N ASN A 362 -17.53 -0.88 10.15
CA ASN A 362 -17.93 -0.78 8.74
C ASN A 362 -16.97 0.06 7.89
N ILE A 363 -16.20 0.94 8.55
CA ILE A 363 -15.21 1.80 7.92
C ILE A 363 -13.92 1.60 8.70
N LEU A 364 -13.06 0.74 8.17
CA LEU A 364 -11.76 0.44 8.76
C LEU A 364 -10.75 1.50 8.33
N GLU A 365 -10.09 2.14 9.31
CA GLU A 365 -8.99 3.06 9.08
C GLU A 365 -7.68 2.31 9.33
N PHE A 366 -6.97 1.95 8.25
CA PHE A 366 -5.82 1.06 8.33
C PHE A 366 -4.52 1.76 7.91
N HIS A 367 -3.69 2.10 8.89
CA HIS A 367 -2.30 2.47 8.68
C HIS A 367 -1.48 2.20 9.93
N SER A 368 -0.15 2.20 9.81
CA SER A 368 0.81 1.86 10.86
C SER A 368 0.66 2.64 12.18
N ASN A 369 -0.11 3.73 12.21
CA ASN A 369 -0.20 4.64 13.36
C ASN A 369 -1.56 4.61 14.09
N VAL A 370 -2.60 3.93 13.59
CA VAL A 370 -3.99 4.06 14.10
C VAL A 370 -4.54 2.83 14.84
N SER A 371 -3.72 1.79 15.08
CA SER A 371 -4.10 0.60 15.88
C SER A 371 -4.34 0.87 17.40
N GLN A 372 -4.87 2.03 17.77
CA GLN A 372 -5.01 2.56 19.13
C GLN A 372 -6.45 2.82 19.61
N LYS A 373 -7.46 2.97 18.76
CA LYS A 373 -8.79 3.43 19.24
C LYS A 373 -9.66 2.36 19.94
N VAL A 374 -9.13 1.17 20.22
CA VAL A 374 -9.94 -0.01 20.64
C VAL A 374 -9.65 -0.48 22.07
N ALA A 375 -8.65 0.09 22.75
CA ALA A 375 -8.22 -0.39 24.08
C ALA A 375 -9.28 -0.26 25.20
N ASP A 376 -10.33 0.56 25.01
CA ASP A 376 -11.45 0.69 25.95
C ASP A 376 -12.57 -0.35 25.73
N LYS A 377 -12.43 -1.25 24.75
CA LYS A 377 -13.43 -2.30 24.46
C LYS A 377 -13.05 -3.63 25.10
N SER A 378 -14.05 -4.52 25.27
CA SER A 378 -13.82 -5.86 25.81
C SER A 378 -12.78 -6.65 24.99
N GLU A 379 -12.05 -7.56 25.63
CA GLU A 379 -11.02 -8.41 25.01
C GLU A 379 -11.53 -9.14 23.74
N GLU A 380 -12.80 -9.53 23.72
CA GLU A 380 -13.46 -10.13 22.55
C GLU A 380 -13.60 -9.17 21.37
N THR A 381 -13.93 -7.90 21.64
CA THR A 381 -14.11 -6.88 20.60
C THR A 381 -12.76 -6.50 19.98
N THR A 382 -11.71 -6.46 20.78
CA THR A 382 -10.34 -6.19 20.33
C THR A 382 -9.81 -7.30 19.43
N ASN A 383 -9.97 -8.57 19.81
CA ASN A 383 -9.53 -9.70 18.98
C ASN A 383 -10.29 -9.79 17.64
N ALA A 384 -11.57 -9.44 17.60
CA ALA A 384 -12.36 -9.41 16.36
C ALA A 384 -11.91 -8.27 15.43
N LEU A 385 -11.57 -7.11 15.98
CA LEU A 385 -11.02 -5.98 15.22
C LEU A 385 -9.62 -6.28 14.69
N ASP A 386 -8.75 -6.94 15.47
CA ASP A 386 -7.43 -7.39 15.03
C ASP A 386 -7.51 -8.36 13.84
N LEU A 387 -8.50 -9.26 13.83
CA LEU A 387 -8.74 -10.15 12.70
C LEU A 387 -9.17 -9.39 11.44
N THR A 388 -10.09 -8.44 11.61
CA THR A 388 -10.61 -7.59 10.52
C THR A 388 -9.48 -6.74 9.94
N GLU A 389 -8.60 -6.19 10.78
CA GLU A 389 -7.41 -5.45 10.39
C GLU A 389 -6.38 -6.31 9.64
N ASP A 390 -6.13 -7.52 10.14
CA ASP A 390 -5.16 -8.42 9.53
C ASP A 390 -5.67 -9.04 8.21
N SER A 391 -6.98 -9.11 7.97
CA SER A 391 -7.60 -9.68 6.76
C SER A 391 -8.14 -8.64 5.77
N TRP A 392 -8.37 -7.40 6.20
CA TRP A 392 -9.15 -6.40 5.44
C TRP A 392 -10.60 -6.83 5.17
N ASP A 393 -11.24 -7.54 6.10
CA ASP A 393 -12.63 -7.97 5.99
C ASP A 393 -13.62 -6.89 6.53
N SER A 394 -13.56 -5.68 5.98
CA SER A 394 -14.46 -4.57 6.32
C SER A 394 -15.15 -4.02 5.07
N PRO A 395 -16.44 -3.60 5.12
CA PRO A 395 -17.15 -3.06 3.97
C PRO A 395 -16.40 -1.92 3.26
N ILE A 396 -15.85 -0.98 4.04
CA ILE A 396 -14.99 0.09 3.54
C ILE A 396 -13.65 0.03 4.28
N ILE A 397 -12.54 0.06 3.54
CA ILE A 397 -11.18 0.10 4.07
C ILE A 397 -10.51 1.37 3.55
N VAL A 398 -10.03 2.23 4.45
CA VAL A 398 -9.23 3.41 4.11
C VAL A 398 -7.78 3.12 4.49
N THR A 399 -6.89 3.07 3.51
CA THR A 399 -5.52 2.58 3.67
C THR A 399 -4.51 3.44 2.90
N THR A 400 -3.23 3.06 2.91
CA THR A 400 -2.17 3.72 2.12
C THR A 400 -1.74 2.89 0.91
N MET A 401 -1.12 3.55 -0.08
CA MET A 401 -0.40 2.88 -1.17
C MET A 401 0.64 1.88 -0.67
N VAL A 402 1.32 2.20 0.45
CA VAL A 402 2.29 1.31 1.08
C VAL A 402 1.61 0.01 1.52
N GLN A 403 0.51 0.11 2.26
CA GLN A 403 -0.19 -1.07 2.76
C GLN A 403 -0.88 -1.87 1.65
N PHE A 404 -1.35 -1.21 0.58
CA PHE A 404 -1.83 -1.89 -0.62
C PHE A 404 -0.74 -2.76 -1.25
N LEU A 405 0.43 -2.20 -1.53
CA LEU A 405 1.54 -2.96 -2.09
C LEU A 405 2.07 -4.04 -1.13
N ASP A 406 2.15 -3.74 0.16
CA ASP A 406 2.59 -4.70 1.18
C ASP A 406 1.65 -5.90 1.26
N SER A 407 0.33 -5.70 1.08
CA SER A 407 -0.65 -6.81 1.08
C SER A 407 -0.37 -7.89 0.03
N ILE A 408 0.34 -7.52 -1.04
CA ILE A 408 0.67 -8.38 -2.17
C ILE A 408 2.10 -8.88 -2.10
N PHE A 409 3.07 -8.00 -1.77
CA PHE A 409 4.49 -8.28 -2.00
C PHE A 409 5.36 -8.29 -0.75
N ALA A 410 4.91 -7.74 0.39
CA ALA A 410 5.75 -7.69 1.59
C ALA A 410 5.92 -9.07 2.24
N SER A 411 6.95 -9.20 3.06
CA SER A 411 7.08 -10.35 3.97
C SER A 411 6.10 -10.25 5.14
N GLY A 412 5.82 -11.38 5.77
CA GLY A 412 4.90 -11.51 6.90
C GLY A 412 3.55 -12.10 6.48
N THR A 413 3.15 -13.17 7.16
CA THR A 413 1.87 -13.86 6.90
C THR A 413 0.65 -12.96 7.09
N LYS A 414 0.74 -11.97 8.00
CA LYS A 414 -0.33 -10.97 8.21
C LYS A 414 -0.61 -10.12 6.97
N HIS A 415 0.42 -9.68 6.25
CA HIS A 415 0.23 -8.86 5.06
C HIS A 415 -0.48 -9.66 3.97
N ARG A 416 -0.03 -10.91 3.77
CA ARG A 416 -0.53 -11.81 2.72
C ARG A 416 -1.98 -12.25 2.91
N ARG A 417 -2.50 -12.26 4.14
CA ARG A 417 -3.92 -12.55 4.41
C ARG A 417 -4.89 -11.56 3.76
N ARG A 418 -4.44 -10.35 3.41
CA ARG A 418 -5.30 -9.29 2.84
C ARG A 418 -5.51 -9.41 1.34
N PHE A 419 -4.65 -10.14 0.63
CA PHE A 419 -4.65 -10.16 -0.82
C PHE A 419 -5.97 -10.67 -1.43
N HIS A 420 -6.56 -11.74 -0.87
CA HIS A 420 -7.82 -12.27 -1.40
C HIS A 420 -8.98 -11.27 -1.32
N ASN A 421 -9.02 -10.40 -0.30
CA ASN A 421 -10.03 -9.35 -0.16
C ASN A 421 -9.82 -8.15 -1.11
N LEU A 422 -8.72 -8.11 -1.87
CA LEU A 422 -8.59 -7.20 -3.02
C LEU A 422 -9.43 -7.68 -4.22
N CYS A 423 -9.70 -8.98 -4.31
CA CYS A 423 -10.57 -9.54 -5.36
C CYS A 423 -12.04 -9.25 -5.04
N ASP A 424 -12.86 -9.17 -6.09
CA ASP A 424 -14.28 -8.81 -6.05
C ASP A 424 -14.59 -7.53 -5.24
N SER A 425 -13.67 -6.57 -5.33
CA SER A 425 -13.73 -5.30 -4.63
C SER A 425 -13.75 -4.11 -5.58
N ILE A 426 -13.85 -2.92 -5.00
CA ILE A 426 -13.59 -1.65 -5.67
C ILE A 426 -12.37 -1.03 -5.03
N VAL A 427 -11.31 -0.81 -5.81
CA VAL A 427 -10.09 -0.15 -5.33
C VAL A 427 -10.00 1.26 -5.91
N ILE A 428 -10.07 2.26 -5.05
CA ILE A 428 -9.97 3.68 -5.39
C ILE A 428 -8.58 4.16 -5.01
N PHE A 429 -7.74 4.50 -5.99
CA PHE A 429 -6.43 5.08 -5.76
C PHE A 429 -6.52 6.60 -5.84
N ASP A 430 -6.31 7.29 -4.71
CA ASP A 430 -6.22 8.74 -4.68
C ASP A 430 -4.79 9.20 -4.95
N GLU A 431 -4.63 10.15 -5.87
CA GLU A 431 -3.35 10.66 -6.33
C GLU A 431 -2.41 9.52 -6.81
N VAL A 432 -2.90 8.67 -7.73
CA VAL A 432 -2.19 7.49 -8.26
C VAL A 432 -0.78 7.79 -8.77
N GLN A 433 -0.49 9.02 -9.21
CA GLN A 433 0.85 9.44 -9.64
C GLN A 433 1.90 9.38 -8.53
N LYS A 434 1.50 9.21 -7.26
CA LYS A 434 2.39 9.02 -6.11
C LYS A 434 2.78 7.56 -5.85
N VAL A 435 2.40 6.61 -6.73
CA VAL A 435 3.02 5.26 -6.72
C VAL A 435 4.54 5.43 -6.83
N PRO A 436 5.35 4.87 -5.90
CA PRO A 436 6.80 5.00 -5.99
C PRO A 436 7.33 4.42 -7.30
N ILE A 437 8.22 5.15 -7.98
CA ILE A 437 8.68 4.79 -9.34
C ILE A 437 9.23 3.37 -9.39
N LYS A 438 10.03 2.97 -8.40
CA LYS A 438 10.58 1.61 -8.30
C LYS A 438 9.54 0.49 -8.20
N CYS A 439 8.29 0.79 -7.86
CA CYS A 439 7.22 -0.20 -7.72
C CYS A 439 6.28 -0.23 -8.93
N LEU A 440 6.49 0.61 -9.94
CA LEU A 440 5.49 0.89 -10.97
C LEU A 440 5.13 -0.32 -11.83
N ASP A 441 6.13 -1.10 -12.27
CA ASP A 441 5.91 -2.30 -13.07
C ASP A 441 5.11 -3.35 -12.29
N MET A 442 5.50 -3.61 -11.04
CA MET A 442 4.82 -4.55 -10.14
C MET A 442 3.40 -4.09 -9.78
N PHE A 443 3.19 -2.78 -9.60
CA PHE A 443 1.88 -2.18 -9.37
C PHE A 443 0.96 -2.41 -10.57
N ASN A 444 1.42 -2.12 -11.79
CA ASN A 444 0.62 -2.30 -12.99
C ASN A 444 0.27 -3.78 -13.22
N GLU A 445 1.20 -4.70 -12.99
CA GLU A 445 0.93 -6.14 -13.09
C GLU A 445 -0.14 -6.61 -12.10
N ALA A 446 -0.06 -6.17 -10.84
CA ALA A 446 -1.07 -6.49 -9.83
C ALA A 446 -2.45 -5.91 -10.16
N VAL A 447 -2.52 -4.63 -10.54
CA VAL A 447 -3.78 -3.97 -10.91
C VAL A 447 -4.40 -4.61 -12.16
N ASN A 448 -3.57 -5.00 -13.14
CA ASN A 448 -4.01 -5.74 -14.32
C ASN A 448 -4.59 -7.11 -13.94
N PHE A 449 -3.99 -7.84 -13.00
CA PHE A 449 -4.55 -9.10 -12.50
C PHE A 449 -5.90 -8.87 -11.80
N LEU A 450 -5.98 -7.89 -10.90
CA LEU A 450 -7.21 -7.55 -10.17
C LEU A 450 -8.37 -7.23 -11.14
N LYS A 451 -8.11 -6.43 -12.18
CA LYS A 451 -9.09 -6.15 -13.24
C LYS A 451 -9.50 -7.41 -14.00
N ASN A 452 -8.52 -8.15 -14.54
CA ASN A 452 -8.78 -9.16 -15.56
C ASN A 452 -9.23 -10.51 -14.99
N PHE A 453 -8.80 -10.84 -13.78
CA PHE A 453 -8.98 -12.15 -13.17
C PHE A 453 -9.45 -12.09 -11.72
N GLY A 454 -9.27 -10.95 -11.04
CA GLY A 454 -9.74 -10.72 -9.67
C GLY A 454 -11.17 -10.18 -9.55
N ASN A 455 -11.89 -9.95 -10.66
CA ASN A 455 -13.21 -9.30 -10.66
C ASN A 455 -13.23 -7.93 -9.92
N THR A 456 -12.12 -7.20 -9.92
CA THR A 456 -11.99 -5.94 -9.19
C THR A 456 -12.22 -4.75 -10.11
N ASN A 457 -13.02 -3.78 -9.66
CA ASN A 457 -13.11 -2.49 -10.33
C ASN A 457 -12.08 -1.51 -9.74
N VAL A 458 -11.32 -0.83 -10.58
CA VAL A 458 -10.26 0.08 -10.16
C VAL A 458 -10.58 1.48 -10.65
N LEU A 459 -10.50 2.45 -9.74
CA LEU A 459 -10.68 3.87 -10.04
C LEU A 459 -9.41 4.64 -9.66
N LEU A 460 -8.76 5.23 -10.65
CA LEU A 460 -7.54 6.03 -10.49
C LEU A 460 -7.90 7.51 -10.44
N CYS A 461 -7.87 8.11 -9.25
CA CYS A 461 -8.19 9.52 -9.05
C CYS A 461 -6.92 10.36 -9.06
N THR A 462 -6.90 11.46 -9.80
CA THR A 462 -5.73 12.35 -9.83
C THR A 462 -6.05 13.72 -10.42
N ALA A 463 -5.24 14.73 -10.09
CA ALA A 463 -5.23 16.01 -10.79
C ALA A 463 -4.28 16.02 -11.99
N THR A 464 -3.35 15.07 -12.06
CA THR A 464 -2.31 14.99 -13.08
C THR A 464 -2.15 13.53 -13.49
N GLN A 465 -2.97 13.09 -14.45
CA GLN A 465 -3.03 11.69 -14.86
C GLN A 465 -1.66 11.20 -15.36
N PRO A 466 -1.05 10.21 -14.70
CA PRO A 466 0.19 9.62 -15.20
C PRO A 466 -0.08 8.75 -16.43
N ALA A 467 0.86 8.75 -17.38
CA ALA A 467 0.84 7.90 -18.57
C ALA A 467 1.24 6.44 -18.27
N LEU A 468 0.51 5.78 -17.37
CA LEU A 468 0.79 4.40 -16.93
C LEU A 468 0.55 3.36 -18.03
N GLU A 469 -0.19 3.73 -19.07
CA GLU A 469 -0.41 2.97 -20.29
C GLU A 469 0.79 3.02 -21.26
N GLU A 470 1.78 3.87 -21.00
CA GLU A 470 2.96 4.04 -21.85
C GLU A 470 4.27 3.50 -21.24
N VAL A 471 4.22 2.97 -20.01
CA VAL A 471 5.39 2.33 -19.38
C VAL A 471 5.56 0.88 -19.86
N LYS A 472 6.72 0.28 -19.56
CA LYS A 472 7.08 -1.08 -20.01
C LYS A 472 5.99 -2.10 -19.70
N GLN A 473 5.57 -2.20 -18.42
CA GLN A 473 4.39 -2.96 -18.05
C GLN A 473 3.17 -2.07 -18.09
N LYS A 474 2.51 -2.03 -19.25
CA LYS A 474 1.36 -1.15 -19.50
C LYS A 474 0.17 -1.49 -18.60
N LEU A 475 -0.45 -0.46 -18.05
CA LEU A 475 -1.75 -0.60 -17.40
C LEU A 475 -2.85 -0.82 -18.46
N ASP A 476 -3.68 -1.83 -18.25
CA ASP A 476 -4.72 -2.26 -19.18
C ASP A 476 -6.00 -1.44 -18.97
N LEU A 477 -5.98 -0.16 -19.37
CA LEU A 477 -7.13 0.74 -19.26
C LEU A 477 -8.32 0.28 -20.13
N ASN A 478 -9.54 0.64 -19.73
CA ASN A 478 -10.72 0.44 -20.57
C ASN A 478 -10.72 1.43 -21.76
N ILE A 479 -11.45 1.11 -22.85
CA ILE A 479 -11.54 1.98 -24.03
C ILE A 479 -12.12 3.36 -23.64
N ASP A 480 -13.18 3.37 -22.84
CA ASP A 480 -13.81 4.57 -22.26
C ASP A 480 -13.44 4.68 -20.77
N HIS A 481 -12.14 4.74 -20.49
CA HIS A 481 -11.60 4.74 -19.12
C HIS A 481 -11.76 6.07 -18.40
N GLU A 482 -11.66 7.21 -19.09
CA GLU A 482 -11.82 8.51 -18.45
C GLU A 482 -13.29 8.77 -18.15
N ILE A 483 -13.57 9.13 -16.89
CA ILE A 483 -14.95 9.37 -16.43
C ILE A 483 -15.40 10.76 -16.84
N ILE A 484 -14.51 11.75 -16.80
CA ILE A 484 -14.86 13.15 -17.05
C ILE A 484 -14.77 13.45 -18.55
N PRO A 485 -15.90 13.64 -19.25
CA PRO A 485 -15.89 14.07 -20.64
C PRO A 485 -15.32 15.49 -20.74
N ASN A 486 -14.68 15.83 -21.87
CA ASN A 486 -14.17 17.17 -22.16
C ASN A 486 -13.31 17.79 -21.04
N LEU A 487 -12.36 17.02 -20.51
CA LEU A 487 -11.45 17.41 -19.41
C LEU A 487 -10.88 18.85 -19.55
N ILE A 488 -10.52 19.25 -20.78
CA ILE A 488 -9.97 20.59 -21.07
C ILE A 488 -10.95 21.72 -20.71
N GLU A 489 -12.24 21.55 -20.99
CA GLU A 489 -13.27 22.56 -20.67
C GLU A 489 -13.47 22.67 -19.17
N HIS A 490 -13.53 21.53 -18.47
CA HIS A 490 -13.60 21.48 -17.01
C HIS A 490 -12.37 22.17 -16.38
N GLU A 491 -11.15 21.85 -16.86
CA GLU A 491 -9.90 22.47 -16.38
C GLU A 491 -9.92 24.00 -16.51
N GLN A 492 -10.38 24.52 -17.65
CA GLN A 492 -10.50 25.97 -17.86
C GLN A 492 -11.49 26.62 -16.89
N GLN A 493 -12.60 25.94 -16.57
CA GLN A 493 -13.61 26.46 -15.65
C GLN A 493 -13.13 26.46 -14.19
N PHE A 494 -12.19 25.59 -13.83
CA PHE A 494 -11.50 25.58 -12.54
C PHE A 494 -10.25 26.48 -12.49
N LYS A 495 -9.89 27.16 -13.58
CA LYS A 495 -8.73 28.05 -13.61
C LYS A 495 -8.90 29.21 -12.61
N ARG A 496 -8.08 29.19 -11.58
CA ARG A 496 -8.07 30.18 -10.49
C ARG A 496 -6.69 30.76 -10.19
N VAL A 497 -5.67 30.29 -10.89
CA VAL A 497 -4.28 30.69 -10.72
C VAL A 497 -3.66 31.07 -12.06
N GLU A 498 -2.63 31.89 -11.99
CA GLU A 498 -1.69 32.21 -13.06
C GLU A 498 -0.29 31.77 -12.60
N PHE A 499 0.40 31.00 -13.43
CA PHE A 499 1.81 30.67 -13.21
C PHE A 499 2.70 31.81 -13.70
N ILE A 500 3.55 32.32 -12.80
CA ILE A 500 4.56 33.33 -13.10
C ILE A 500 5.92 32.66 -13.14
N ASP A 501 6.45 32.53 -14.36
CA ASP A 501 7.78 32.01 -14.59
C ASP A 501 8.85 32.99 -14.10
N LYS A 502 9.71 32.53 -13.18
CA LYS A 502 10.92 33.23 -12.72
C LYS A 502 12.17 32.38 -12.90
N THR A 503 12.14 31.52 -13.91
CA THR A 503 13.28 30.72 -14.37
C THR A 503 14.11 31.45 -15.42
N GLN A 504 13.58 32.55 -15.98
CA GLN A 504 14.29 33.48 -16.86
C GLN A 504 14.05 34.93 -16.41
N ASN A 505 15.00 35.82 -16.71
CA ASN A 505 14.85 37.26 -16.54
C ASN A 505 14.07 37.87 -17.73
N ASP A 506 13.83 39.18 -17.68
CA ASP A 506 13.04 39.88 -18.71
C ASP A 506 13.73 39.89 -20.09
N ASP A 507 15.02 39.57 -20.16
CA ASP A 507 15.81 39.42 -21.39
C ASP A 507 15.87 37.96 -21.90
N GLY A 508 15.16 37.03 -21.26
CA GLY A 508 15.14 35.60 -21.61
C GLY A 508 16.37 34.81 -21.17
N ILE A 509 17.18 35.36 -20.26
CA ILE A 509 18.37 34.69 -19.70
C ILE A 509 17.96 33.89 -18.48
N ASP A 510 18.44 32.65 -18.38
CA ASP A 510 18.22 31.77 -17.23
C ASP A 510 18.52 32.46 -15.90
N LEU A 511 17.51 32.50 -15.04
CA LEU A 511 17.53 33.10 -13.72
C LEU A 511 17.53 31.99 -12.67
N VAL A 512 18.63 31.93 -11.91
CA VAL A 512 18.78 31.05 -10.75
C VAL A 512 18.84 31.92 -9.50
N LEU A 513 18.07 31.56 -8.47
CA LEU A 513 17.97 32.32 -7.23
C LEU A 513 18.63 31.58 -6.07
N ASN A 514 19.48 32.29 -5.31
CA ASN A 514 19.88 31.82 -3.98
C ASN A 514 18.80 32.14 -2.94
N SER A 515 18.98 31.63 -1.71
CA SER A 515 18.04 31.79 -0.60
C SER A 515 17.84 33.25 -0.16
N ILE A 516 18.81 34.14 -0.39
CA ILE A 516 18.68 35.57 -0.07
C ILE A 516 17.75 36.23 -1.09
N GLN A 517 18.01 36.02 -2.38
CA GLN A 517 17.20 36.58 -3.48
C GLN A 517 15.76 36.06 -3.45
N ALA A 518 15.56 34.77 -3.16
CA ALA A 518 14.23 34.19 -2.99
C ALA A 518 13.48 34.83 -1.80
N ALA A 519 14.15 35.00 -0.66
CA ALA A 519 13.58 35.69 0.50
C ALA A 519 13.22 37.15 0.20
N GLU A 520 14.06 37.86 -0.56
CA GLU A 520 13.79 39.24 -0.99
C GLU A 520 12.56 39.33 -1.90
N LEU A 521 12.43 38.41 -2.84
CA LEU A 521 11.26 38.34 -3.70
C LEU A 521 9.98 38.10 -2.90
N ILE A 522 10.00 37.14 -1.95
CA ILE A 522 8.87 36.84 -1.06
C ILE A 522 8.52 38.08 -0.22
N PHE A 523 9.52 38.71 0.40
CA PHE A 523 9.35 39.92 1.20
C PHE A 523 8.69 41.03 0.38
N LYS A 524 9.18 41.30 -0.84
CA LYS A 524 8.58 42.31 -1.74
C LYS A 524 7.13 41.99 -2.09
N LYS A 525 6.79 40.71 -2.30
CA LYS A 525 5.40 40.30 -2.60
C LYS A 525 4.49 40.31 -1.38
N SER A 526 5.03 40.16 -0.16
CA SER A 526 4.26 40.27 1.08
C SER A 526 3.59 41.63 1.28
N GLN A 527 4.06 42.68 0.59
CA GLN A 527 3.42 43.99 0.57
C GLN A 527 2.08 44.01 -0.17
N ASN A 528 1.88 43.09 -1.12
CA ASN A 528 0.69 43.02 -1.98
C ASN A 528 -0.25 41.88 -1.62
N PHE A 529 0.22 40.89 -0.86
CA PHE A 529 -0.54 39.70 -0.48
C PHE A 529 -0.52 39.52 1.03
N LYS A 530 -1.68 39.20 1.61
CA LYS A 530 -1.82 38.94 3.04
C LYS A 530 -1.32 37.55 3.41
N SER A 531 -1.58 36.54 2.59
CA SER A 531 -1.19 35.16 2.86
C SER A 531 -0.26 34.63 1.77
N ILE A 532 0.97 34.29 2.16
CA ILE A 532 1.98 33.73 1.25
C ILE A 532 2.40 32.35 1.74
N LEU A 533 2.51 31.42 0.81
CA LEU A 533 3.13 30.12 1.03
C LEU A 533 4.36 29.96 0.12
N GLY A 534 5.53 29.67 0.70
CA GLY A 534 6.73 29.28 -0.04
C GLY A 534 7.05 27.81 0.17
N ILE A 535 7.17 27.04 -0.90
CA ILE A 535 7.44 25.61 -0.88
C ILE A 535 8.77 25.32 -1.57
N PHE A 536 9.70 24.66 -0.86
CA PHE A 536 11.04 24.35 -1.36
C PHE A 536 11.39 22.87 -1.18
N ASN A 537 12.20 22.31 -2.09
CA ASN A 537 12.42 20.86 -2.19
C ASN A 537 13.18 20.29 -0.99
N THR A 538 14.10 21.06 -0.40
CA THR A 538 14.97 20.58 0.70
C THR A 538 14.77 21.38 1.98
N ILE A 539 14.95 20.70 3.11
CA ILE A 539 14.85 21.31 4.45
C ILE A 539 15.87 22.44 4.60
N ASP A 540 17.08 22.27 4.06
CA ASP A 540 18.19 23.22 4.23
C ASP A 540 17.89 24.58 3.58
N VAL A 541 17.46 24.60 2.32
CA VAL A 541 17.12 25.87 1.64
C VAL A 541 15.87 26.51 2.27
N THR A 542 14.90 25.69 2.68
CA THR A 542 13.68 26.14 3.39
C THR A 542 14.06 26.90 4.67
N LYS A 543 15.00 26.36 5.46
CA LYS A 543 15.53 27.01 6.66
C LYS A 543 16.27 28.31 6.35
N LYS A 544 17.17 28.31 5.36
CA LYS A 544 17.91 29.52 4.96
C LYS A 544 16.95 30.66 4.59
N ILE A 545 15.94 30.37 3.77
CA ILE A 545 14.93 31.36 3.35
C ILE A 545 14.13 31.87 4.55
N TYR A 546 13.67 30.97 5.43
CA TYR A 546 12.96 31.35 6.64
C TYR A 546 13.82 32.28 7.54
N SER A 547 15.09 31.94 7.77
CA SER A 547 16.02 32.76 8.55
C SER A 547 16.26 34.14 7.92
N ASN A 548 16.45 34.19 6.60
CA ASN A 548 16.62 35.46 5.87
C ASN A 548 15.38 36.36 5.97
N LEU A 549 14.18 35.78 5.88
CA LEU A 549 12.93 36.50 6.09
C LEU A 549 12.79 36.99 7.54
N LYS A 550 13.11 36.14 8.51
CA LYS A 550 13.03 36.49 9.94
C LYS A 550 13.91 37.71 10.25
N ASN A 551 15.16 37.72 9.79
CA ASN A 551 16.08 38.85 10.00
C ASN A 551 15.55 40.16 9.37
N LYS A 552 14.86 40.09 8.23
CA LYS A 552 14.22 41.25 7.59
C LYS A 552 12.97 41.72 8.34
N PHE A 553 12.19 40.82 8.94
CA PHE A 553 11.02 41.23 9.73
C PHE A 553 11.38 41.69 11.14
N ASP A 554 12.43 41.15 11.77
CA ASP A 554 12.89 41.62 13.09
C ASP A 554 13.41 43.07 13.04
N SER A 555 13.78 43.57 11.84
CA SER A 555 14.20 44.96 11.60
C SER A 555 13.05 45.91 11.25
N ILE A 556 11.81 45.44 11.16
CA ILE A 556 10.63 46.22 10.79
C ILE A 556 9.51 45.96 11.81
N SER A 557 8.76 46.98 12.26
CA SER A 557 7.65 46.80 13.21
C SER A 557 6.40 46.15 12.58
N ASP A 558 6.59 45.17 11.70
CA ASP A 558 5.53 44.60 10.85
C ASP A 558 4.70 43.56 11.61
N GLN A 559 3.38 43.65 11.48
CA GLN A 559 2.41 42.70 12.06
C GLN A 559 2.30 41.38 11.24
N ILE A 560 3.38 40.95 10.58
CA ILE A 560 3.39 39.74 9.75
C ILE A 560 3.78 38.53 10.61
N LYS A 561 2.98 37.46 10.56
CA LYS A 561 3.30 36.19 11.20
C LYS A 561 4.11 35.32 10.24
N LEU A 562 5.37 35.04 10.60
CA LEU A 562 6.24 34.16 9.84
C LEU A 562 6.21 32.76 10.46
N GLU A 563 5.90 31.75 9.65
CA GLU A 563 5.73 30.36 10.06
C GLU A 563 6.65 29.43 9.26
N TYR A 564 7.16 28.40 9.92
CA TYR A 564 8.03 27.38 9.32
C TYR A 564 7.38 26.02 9.43
N LEU A 565 7.49 25.19 8.38
CA LEU A 565 7.01 23.81 8.36
C LEU A 565 8.04 22.89 7.68
N SER A 566 8.38 21.78 8.31
CA SER A 566 9.22 20.74 7.67
C SER A 566 8.96 19.35 8.22
N THR A 567 9.48 18.34 7.53
CA THR A 567 9.40 16.93 7.96
C THR A 567 10.33 16.58 9.12
N ASN A 568 11.19 17.50 9.58
CA ASN A 568 11.98 17.32 10.80
C ASN A 568 11.15 17.47 12.09
N MET A 569 9.94 17.97 11.97
CA MET A 569 8.99 18.07 13.07
C MET A 569 8.27 16.73 13.26
N CYS A 570 8.03 16.33 14.51
CA CYS A 570 7.19 15.17 14.79
C CYS A 570 5.74 15.40 14.30
N PRO A 571 4.97 14.33 14.00
CA PRO A 571 3.58 14.46 13.55
C PRO A 571 2.69 15.39 14.40
N ALA A 572 2.79 15.31 15.72
CA ALA A 572 2.02 16.15 16.65
C ALA A 572 2.33 17.64 16.45
N ASP A 573 3.62 17.99 16.36
CA ASP A 573 4.08 19.37 16.14
C ASP A 573 3.63 19.92 14.79
N ARG A 574 3.75 19.12 13.73
CA ARG A 574 3.25 19.50 12.39
C ARG A 574 1.76 19.77 12.39
N LYS A 575 0.97 18.92 13.04
CA LYS A 575 -0.50 19.05 13.11
C LYS A 575 -0.91 20.36 13.80
N GLU A 576 -0.24 20.72 14.89
CA GLU A 576 -0.49 21.96 15.61
C GLU A 576 -0.11 23.20 14.80
N ARG A 577 1.11 23.24 14.23
CA ARG A 577 1.55 24.39 13.42
C ARG A 577 0.70 24.61 12.18
N ILE A 578 0.33 23.53 11.47
CA ILE A 578 -0.58 23.63 10.32
C ILE A 578 -1.92 24.22 10.76
N LYS A 579 -2.50 23.75 11.87
CA LYS A 579 -3.75 24.29 12.41
C LYS A 579 -3.63 25.79 12.71
N ASN A 580 -2.52 26.22 13.30
CA ASN A 580 -2.27 27.63 13.62
C ASN A 580 -2.17 28.48 12.35
N VAL A 581 -1.38 28.05 11.36
CA VAL A 581 -1.27 28.72 10.04
C VAL A 581 -2.66 28.87 9.40
N LEU A 582 -3.45 27.80 9.38
CA LEU A 582 -4.79 27.82 8.79
C LEU A 582 -5.74 28.77 9.51
N ASN A 583 -5.66 28.86 10.85
CA ASN A 583 -6.47 29.82 11.62
C ASN A 583 -6.07 31.26 11.30
N LEU A 584 -4.77 31.56 11.24
CA LEU A 584 -4.28 32.90 10.90
C LEU A 584 -4.74 33.34 9.49
N VAL A 585 -4.69 32.43 8.52
CA VAL A 585 -5.20 32.66 7.17
C VAL A 585 -6.71 32.96 7.20
N LYS A 586 -7.50 32.14 7.91
CA LYS A 586 -8.97 32.32 8.03
C LYS A 586 -9.35 33.64 8.71
N GLU A 587 -8.57 34.09 9.69
CA GLU A 587 -8.75 35.37 10.36
C GLU A 587 -8.31 36.58 9.53
N GLY A 588 -7.80 36.36 8.31
CA GLY A 588 -7.31 37.42 7.42
C GLY A 588 -6.04 38.12 7.93
N LYS A 589 -5.28 37.47 8.83
CA LYS A 589 -4.00 37.99 9.31
C LYS A 589 -2.94 37.91 8.22
N ARG A 590 -1.95 38.80 8.28
CA ARG A 590 -0.80 38.73 7.37
C ARG A 590 0.11 37.59 7.81
N VAL A 591 0.28 36.58 6.96
CA VAL A 591 1.02 35.36 7.26
C VAL A 591 1.89 34.95 6.10
N ILE A 592 3.13 34.55 6.41
CA ILE A 592 4.06 33.95 5.46
C ILE A 592 4.44 32.59 6.02
N CYS A 593 4.10 31.52 5.31
CA CYS A 593 4.46 30.16 5.66
C CYS A 593 5.55 29.67 4.71
N ILE A 594 6.70 29.25 5.25
CA ILE A 594 7.80 28.66 4.48
C ILE A 594 7.89 27.17 4.83
N SER A 595 7.70 26.32 3.84
CA SER A 595 7.48 24.89 4.02
C SER A 595 8.32 24.05 3.06
N THR A 596 8.62 22.81 3.45
CA THR A 596 8.94 21.75 2.46
C THR A 596 7.65 21.24 1.78
N PRO A 597 7.68 20.26 0.85
CA PRO A 597 6.48 19.78 0.14
C PRO A 597 5.36 19.17 1.01
N LEU A 598 5.53 19.09 2.34
CA LEU A 598 4.57 18.47 3.25
C LEU A 598 3.15 19.09 3.22
N ILE A 599 3.02 20.36 2.79
CA ILE A 599 1.74 21.07 2.71
C ILE A 599 1.06 20.92 1.33
N GLU A 600 1.75 20.33 0.34
CA GLU A 600 1.22 20.14 -1.02
C GLU A 600 0.02 19.18 -1.04
N ALA A 601 0.06 18.13 -0.23
CA ALA A 601 -0.96 17.09 -0.18
C ALA A 601 -1.64 17.03 1.20
N GLY A 602 -2.98 16.89 1.20
CA GLY A 602 -3.74 16.59 2.42
C GLY A 602 -3.91 17.69 3.44
N VAL A 603 -3.65 18.95 3.08
CA VAL A 603 -3.95 20.10 3.92
C VAL A 603 -4.94 21.01 3.20
N ASP A 604 -6.12 21.24 3.77
CA ASP A 604 -7.10 22.17 3.22
C ASP A 604 -6.70 23.63 3.51
N ALA A 605 -5.69 24.09 2.78
CA ALA A 605 -5.15 25.44 2.84
C ALA A 605 -5.46 26.25 1.59
N SER A 606 -5.61 27.56 1.75
CA SER A 606 -5.78 28.51 0.65
C SER A 606 -5.00 29.79 0.92
N PHE A 607 -3.95 30.05 0.13
CA PHE A 607 -3.11 31.24 0.21
C PHE A 607 -3.35 32.14 -1.00
N GLU A 608 -3.21 33.45 -0.83
CA GLU A 608 -3.35 34.42 -1.93
C GLU A 608 -2.22 34.28 -2.97
N CYS A 609 -1.02 33.92 -2.51
CA CYS A 609 0.17 33.77 -3.35
C CYS A 609 1.01 32.56 -2.93
N VAL A 610 1.51 31.81 -3.90
CA VAL A 610 2.38 30.66 -3.69
C VAL A 610 3.70 30.85 -4.43
N PHE A 611 4.81 30.50 -3.78
CA PHE A 611 6.13 30.33 -4.39
C PHE A 611 6.49 28.86 -4.34
N ARG A 612 6.98 28.31 -5.45
CA ARG A 612 7.37 26.90 -5.53
C ARG A 612 8.71 26.79 -6.24
N SER A 613 9.70 26.19 -5.58
CA SER A 613 10.93 25.82 -6.30
C SER A 613 10.61 24.80 -7.38
N LEU A 614 11.31 24.83 -8.51
CA LEU A 614 11.07 23.86 -9.58
C LEU A 614 11.25 22.42 -9.08
N SER A 615 10.38 21.54 -9.53
CA SER A 615 10.32 20.13 -9.18
C SER A 615 9.55 19.41 -10.30
N GLY A 616 8.91 18.27 -10.02
CA GLY A 616 8.01 17.64 -10.98
C GLY A 616 6.72 18.43 -11.21
N LEU A 617 6.16 18.32 -12.42
CA LEU A 617 4.93 19.02 -12.82
C LEU A 617 3.75 18.70 -11.88
N ASP A 618 3.64 17.45 -11.42
CA ASP A 618 2.65 17.02 -10.44
C ASP A 618 2.71 17.85 -9.14
N SER A 619 3.92 18.10 -8.65
CA SER A 619 4.16 18.88 -7.43
C SER A 619 3.85 20.36 -7.64
N LEU A 620 4.14 20.90 -8.84
CA LEU A 620 3.77 22.28 -9.21
C LEU A 620 2.24 22.47 -9.25
N VAL A 621 1.52 21.51 -9.86
CA VAL A 621 0.05 21.52 -9.92
C VAL A 621 -0.57 21.35 -8.53
N GLN A 622 0.00 20.49 -7.67
CA GLN A 622 -0.45 20.34 -6.28
C GLN A 622 -0.23 21.62 -5.46
N ALA A 623 0.92 22.30 -5.63
CA ALA A 623 1.18 23.59 -5.00
C ALA A 623 0.21 24.68 -5.48
N ALA A 624 -0.09 24.72 -6.78
CA ALA A 624 -1.14 25.59 -7.33
C ALA A 624 -2.52 25.30 -6.73
N GLY A 625 -2.78 24.06 -6.33
CA GLY A 625 -3.98 23.64 -5.60
C GLY A 625 -4.16 24.24 -4.20
N ARG A 626 -3.13 24.92 -3.67
CA ARG A 626 -3.12 25.67 -2.41
C ARG A 626 -3.15 27.18 -2.61
N CYS A 627 -3.09 27.65 -3.85
CA CYS A 627 -3.21 29.06 -4.20
C CYS A 627 -4.65 29.36 -4.63
N ASN A 628 -5.23 30.41 -4.05
CA ASN A 628 -6.56 30.93 -4.38
C ASN A 628 -7.65 29.84 -4.42
N ARG A 629 -7.57 28.87 -3.50
CA ARG A 629 -8.41 27.66 -3.51
C ARG A 629 -9.88 27.97 -3.20
N ASN A 630 -10.16 29.01 -2.42
CA ASN A 630 -11.53 29.46 -2.14
C ASN A 630 -11.95 30.67 -2.98
N ASN A 631 -11.23 30.98 -4.07
CA ASN A 631 -11.45 32.15 -4.93
C ASN A 631 -11.42 33.48 -4.16
N GLU A 632 -10.45 33.65 -3.26
CA GLU A 632 -10.19 34.89 -2.53
C GLU A 632 -9.83 36.07 -3.47
N LEU A 633 -9.22 35.75 -4.62
CA LEU A 633 -8.77 36.67 -5.66
C LEU A 633 -9.37 36.28 -7.02
N LYS A 634 -9.34 37.23 -7.97
CA LYS A 634 -9.70 36.94 -9.37
C LYS A 634 -8.80 35.86 -9.97
N LEU A 635 -7.48 36.00 -9.78
CA LEU A 635 -6.47 34.98 -10.10
C LEU A 635 -5.38 35.05 -9.02
N GLY A 636 -5.12 33.91 -8.38
CA GLY A 636 -3.96 33.71 -7.51
C GLY A 636 -2.67 33.64 -8.31
N LYS A 637 -1.53 33.92 -7.67
CA LYS A 637 -0.22 33.87 -8.35
C LYS A 637 0.63 32.74 -7.81
N VAL A 638 1.15 31.91 -8.73
CA VAL A 638 2.09 30.83 -8.43
C VAL A 638 3.43 31.16 -9.08
N TYR A 639 4.42 31.55 -8.28
CA TYR A 639 5.76 31.88 -8.73
C TYR A 639 6.63 30.63 -8.81
N LEU A 640 7.16 30.32 -10.00
CA LEU A 640 8.07 29.21 -10.23
C LEU A 640 9.51 29.68 -10.06
N LEU A 641 10.25 29.11 -9.11
CA LEU A 641 11.61 29.53 -8.78
C LEU A 641 12.62 28.46 -9.16
N ASN A 642 13.62 28.80 -9.97
CA ASN A 642 14.78 27.93 -10.16
C ASN A 642 15.83 28.24 -9.08
N MET A 643 15.94 27.38 -8.07
CA MET A 643 16.89 27.59 -6.97
C MET A 643 18.32 27.17 -7.31
N ASP A 644 19.29 27.87 -6.73
CA ASP A 644 20.72 27.57 -6.86
C ASP A 644 21.03 26.12 -6.44
N PRO A 645 21.60 25.28 -7.33
CA PRO A 645 21.97 23.90 -7.02
C PRO A 645 22.99 23.75 -5.88
N SER A 646 23.77 24.81 -5.59
CA SER A 646 24.69 24.88 -4.44
C SER A 646 23.98 25.10 -3.10
N GLU A 647 22.70 25.47 -3.10
CA GLU A 647 21.90 25.63 -1.90
C GLU A 647 20.73 24.64 -1.80
N GLU A 648 20.06 24.32 -2.92
CA GLU A 648 18.98 23.33 -2.98
C GLU A 648 19.51 22.01 -3.57
N HIS A 649 20.17 21.22 -2.72
CA HIS A 649 20.81 19.97 -3.14
C HIS A 649 19.81 18.83 -3.42
N ILE A 650 19.30 18.75 -4.64
CA ILE A 650 18.37 17.70 -5.09
C ILE A 650 19.04 16.52 -5.80
N ALA A 651 20.36 16.48 -5.89
CA ALA A 651 21.08 15.43 -6.66
C ALA A 651 20.79 14.00 -6.19
N LYS A 652 20.48 13.81 -4.89
CA LYS A 652 20.09 12.52 -4.32
C LYS A 652 18.58 12.25 -4.39
N LEU A 653 17.80 13.23 -4.82
CA LEU A 653 16.34 13.15 -5.02
C LEU A 653 16.06 12.97 -6.51
N ASN A 654 16.38 11.78 -7.04
CA ASN A 654 16.39 11.53 -8.48
C ASN A 654 15.06 11.89 -9.17
N GLU A 655 13.92 11.58 -8.53
CA GLU A 655 12.59 11.90 -9.05
C GLU A 655 12.34 13.41 -9.11
N VAL A 656 12.69 14.15 -8.05
CA VAL A 656 12.55 15.63 -8.00
C VAL A 656 13.45 16.29 -9.03
N LYS A 657 14.70 15.82 -9.15
CA LYS A 657 15.66 16.31 -10.14
C LYS A 657 15.16 16.06 -11.56
N THR A 658 14.80 14.81 -11.87
CA THR A 658 14.31 14.44 -13.20
C THR A 658 13.05 15.25 -13.54
N GLY A 659 12.11 15.38 -12.59
CA GLY A 659 10.91 16.18 -12.78
C GLY A 659 11.23 17.65 -13.07
N LYS A 660 12.16 18.26 -12.31
CA LYS A 660 12.65 19.62 -12.57
C LYS A 660 13.23 19.76 -13.97
N ASP A 661 14.09 18.81 -14.37
CA ASP A 661 14.75 18.83 -15.67
C ASP A 661 13.71 18.74 -16.81
N GLN A 662 12.66 17.92 -16.66
CA GLN A 662 11.58 17.83 -17.65
C GLN A 662 10.69 19.08 -17.68
N VAL A 663 10.43 19.74 -16.55
CA VAL A 663 9.72 21.03 -16.53
C VAL A 663 10.51 22.12 -17.26
N LEU A 664 11.83 22.19 -17.04
CA LEU A 664 12.71 23.13 -17.74
C LEU A 664 12.73 22.85 -19.26
N GLU A 665 12.75 21.57 -19.64
CA GLU A 665 12.68 21.15 -21.05
C GLU A 665 11.37 21.65 -21.70
N LEU A 666 10.21 21.45 -21.06
CA LEU A 666 8.93 21.96 -21.56
C LEU A 666 8.92 23.50 -21.74
N LEU A 667 9.44 24.24 -20.76
CA LEU A 667 9.55 25.70 -20.86
C LEU A 667 10.46 26.13 -22.02
N SER A 668 11.59 25.44 -22.21
CA SER A 668 12.53 25.72 -23.31
C SER A 668 11.96 25.45 -24.70
N GLU A 669 11.01 24.50 -24.81
CA GLU A 669 10.26 24.22 -26.03
C GLU A 669 9.14 25.24 -26.32
N GLY A 670 8.99 26.26 -25.47
CA GLY A 670 8.01 27.33 -25.64
C GLY A 670 6.64 27.03 -25.05
N ILE A 671 6.48 25.94 -24.27
CA ILE A 671 5.26 25.70 -23.51
C ILE A 671 5.21 26.72 -22.38
N LYS A 672 4.10 27.46 -22.29
CA LYS A 672 3.95 28.48 -21.24
C LYS A 672 3.67 27.80 -19.91
N ALA A 673 4.20 28.33 -18.82
CA ALA A 673 3.94 27.83 -17.47
C ALA A 673 2.42 27.78 -17.14
N ASP A 674 1.63 28.66 -17.75
CA ASP A 674 0.17 28.71 -17.57
C ASP A 674 -0.57 27.52 -18.24
N ASP A 675 0.09 26.81 -19.16
CA ASP A 675 -0.41 25.60 -19.82
C ASP A 675 -0.11 24.33 -18.99
N PHE A 676 0.57 24.42 -17.84
CA PHE A 676 0.91 23.29 -16.98
C PHE A 676 -0.28 22.55 -16.38
N LEU A 677 -1.46 23.18 -16.39
CA LEU A 677 -2.72 22.56 -15.97
C LEU A 677 -3.43 21.85 -17.12
N ASN A 678 -2.94 21.95 -18.35
CA ASN A 678 -3.55 21.31 -19.51
C ASN A 678 -3.23 19.81 -19.53
N ALA A 679 -4.27 18.99 -19.65
CA ALA A 679 -4.15 17.53 -19.73
C ALA A 679 -3.11 17.02 -20.75
N ASN A 680 -2.98 17.64 -21.92
CA ASN A 680 -2.01 17.23 -22.95
C ASN A 680 -0.57 17.54 -22.53
N VAL A 681 -0.34 18.66 -21.85
CA VAL A 681 0.99 19.02 -21.33
C VAL A 681 1.38 18.09 -20.19
N ILE A 682 0.41 17.76 -19.32
CA ILE A 682 0.60 16.79 -18.23
C ILE A 682 0.96 15.41 -18.79
N LYS A 683 0.22 14.94 -19.80
CA LYS A 683 0.50 13.65 -20.46
C LYS A 683 1.91 13.64 -21.06
N LYS A 684 2.26 14.66 -21.86
CA LYS A 684 3.60 14.82 -22.44
C LYS A 684 4.69 14.81 -21.38
N TYR A 685 4.50 15.54 -20.28
CA TYR A 685 5.43 15.55 -19.15
C TYR A 685 5.68 14.14 -18.60
N PHE A 686 4.60 13.36 -18.34
CA PHE A 686 4.75 12.02 -17.77
C PHE A 686 5.38 11.04 -18.74
N GLU A 687 5.07 11.11 -20.03
CA GLU A 687 5.74 10.30 -21.06
C GLU A 687 7.26 10.53 -21.06
N MET A 688 7.68 11.80 -21.05
CA MET A 688 9.10 12.17 -20.99
C MET A 688 9.75 11.74 -19.67
N PHE A 689 9.09 12.03 -18.54
CA PHE A 689 9.54 11.68 -17.18
C PHE A 689 9.72 10.16 -17.01
N TYR A 690 8.74 9.38 -17.47
CA TYR A 690 8.79 7.92 -17.40
C TYR A 690 9.83 7.32 -18.34
N SER A 691 10.00 7.88 -19.54
CA SER A 691 11.08 7.49 -20.44
C SER A 691 12.47 7.63 -19.79
N LYS A 692 12.72 8.73 -19.06
CA LYS A 692 13.99 8.94 -18.33
C LYS A 692 14.19 7.98 -17.16
N LEU A 693 13.11 7.52 -16.53
CA LEU A 693 13.14 6.68 -15.34
C LEU A 693 12.87 5.20 -15.61
N ALA A 694 12.70 4.78 -16.87
CA ALA A 694 12.30 3.44 -17.26
C ALA A 694 13.14 2.32 -16.61
N SER A 695 14.48 2.51 -16.52
CA SER A 695 15.39 1.54 -15.90
C SER A 695 15.22 1.39 -14.39
N THR A 696 14.57 2.35 -13.73
CA THR A 696 14.34 2.36 -12.29
C THR A 696 12.94 1.85 -11.90
N MET A 697 12.05 1.65 -12.87
CA MET A 697 10.66 1.20 -12.65
C MET A 697 10.53 -0.29 -12.36
N SER A 698 11.44 -1.05 -12.95
CA SER A 698 11.66 -2.46 -12.72
C SER A 698 12.41 -2.63 -11.40
N TYR A 699 11.67 -2.76 -10.28
CA TYR A 699 12.15 -2.67 -8.89
C TYR A 699 13.59 -3.18 -8.71
N PRO A 700 14.59 -2.28 -8.65
CA PRO A 700 15.99 -2.70 -8.63
C PRO A 700 16.48 -2.93 -7.20
N THR A 701 17.07 -4.10 -6.94
CA THR A 701 17.64 -4.46 -5.63
C THR A 701 18.74 -5.51 -5.78
N ASN A 702 19.88 -5.33 -5.11
CA ASN A 702 20.97 -6.35 -5.05
C ASN A 702 21.36 -6.99 -6.40
N GLY A 703 21.38 -6.22 -7.49
CA GLY A 703 21.75 -6.72 -8.82
C GLY A 703 20.65 -7.48 -9.57
N ILE A 704 19.44 -7.57 -9.00
CA ILE A 704 18.25 -8.14 -9.62
C ILE A 704 17.14 -7.09 -9.73
N ASN A 705 16.15 -7.36 -10.59
CA ASN A 705 14.90 -6.60 -10.60
C ASN A 705 13.74 -7.54 -10.25
N LEU A 706 12.94 -7.17 -9.25
CA LEU A 706 11.97 -8.07 -8.61
C LEU A 706 10.79 -8.46 -9.51
N GLU A 707 10.40 -7.63 -10.47
CA GLU A 707 9.31 -7.93 -11.40
C GLU A 707 9.59 -9.20 -12.24
N ASN A 708 10.86 -9.50 -12.54
CA ASN A 708 11.22 -10.72 -13.29
C ASN A 708 10.94 -12.00 -12.50
N TYR A 709 10.67 -11.90 -11.20
CA TYR A 709 10.29 -13.03 -10.35
C TYR A 709 8.77 -13.17 -10.20
N ILE A 710 7.97 -12.29 -10.81
CA ILE A 710 6.53 -12.47 -10.95
C ILE A 710 6.27 -13.50 -12.05
N ASP A 711 6.79 -13.27 -13.27
CA ASP A 711 6.66 -14.25 -14.37
C ASP A 711 7.74 -15.33 -14.37
N GLY A 712 8.95 -15.04 -13.87
CA GLY A 712 10.05 -16.00 -13.85
C GLY A 712 10.64 -16.31 -15.23
N ILE A 713 10.28 -15.61 -16.31
CA ILE A 713 10.78 -15.86 -17.67
C ILE A 713 12.28 -15.67 -17.75
N LYS A 714 12.82 -14.65 -17.06
CA LYS A 714 14.27 -14.46 -16.99
C LYS A 714 14.96 -15.71 -16.44
N ASN A 715 14.38 -16.32 -15.40
CA ASN A 715 14.88 -17.56 -14.82
C ASN A 715 14.81 -18.72 -15.83
N VAL A 716 13.72 -18.83 -16.59
CA VAL A 716 13.58 -19.84 -17.67
C VAL A 716 14.71 -19.71 -18.69
N HIS A 717 14.99 -18.50 -19.17
CA HIS A 717 16.05 -18.25 -20.14
C HIS A 717 17.44 -18.54 -19.57
N GLU A 718 17.70 -18.15 -18.33
CA GLU A 718 18.99 -18.40 -17.66
C GLU A 718 19.22 -19.89 -17.40
N LEU A 719 18.20 -20.62 -16.94
CA LEU A 719 18.24 -22.08 -16.80
C LEU A 719 18.49 -22.77 -18.14
N ALA A 720 17.82 -22.35 -19.22
CA ALA A 720 18.02 -22.88 -20.56
C ALA A 720 19.44 -22.61 -21.11
N TYR A 721 20.09 -21.54 -20.66
CA TYR A 721 21.48 -21.25 -21.00
C TYR A 721 22.47 -22.12 -20.20
N GLN A 722 22.22 -22.32 -18.90
CA GLN A 722 23.07 -23.10 -18.01
C GLN A 722 22.90 -24.63 -18.16
N SER A 723 21.72 -25.09 -18.54
CA SER A 723 21.37 -26.50 -18.78
C SER A 723 22.26 -27.19 -19.82
N LYS A 724 22.95 -26.42 -20.66
CA LYS A 724 24.05 -26.91 -21.53
C LYS A 724 25.27 -27.44 -20.75
N ARG A 725 25.29 -27.42 -19.40
CA ARG A 725 26.45 -27.80 -18.56
C ARG A 725 26.25 -28.88 -17.48
N LYS A 726 25.02 -29.37 -17.21
CA LYS A 726 24.58 -30.51 -16.32
C LYS A 726 23.40 -30.07 -15.42
N ASP A 727 22.46 -30.97 -15.13
CA ASP A 727 21.28 -30.84 -14.24
C ASP A 727 19.96 -30.26 -14.78
N ALA A 728 19.80 -30.14 -16.11
CA ALA A 728 18.56 -29.66 -16.76
C ALA A 728 17.30 -30.47 -16.41
N SER A 729 17.45 -31.81 -16.30
CA SER A 729 16.34 -32.74 -16.10
C SER A 729 15.65 -32.58 -14.74
N LYS A 730 16.32 -31.93 -13.77
CA LYS A 730 15.75 -31.65 -12.44
C LYS A 730 14.57 -30.67 -12.51
N PHE A 731 14.55 -29.80 -13.52
CA PHE A 731 13.55 -28.74 -13.68
C PHE A 731 12.45 -29.11 -14.69
N GLU A 732 12.52 -30.27 -15.36
CA GLU A 732 11.52 -30.75 -16.32
C GLU A 732 10.12 -30.91 -15.71
N LYS A 733 10.03 -30.97 -14.37
CA LYS A 733 8.78 -31.10 -13.61
C LYS A 733 8.22 -29.77 -13.10
N LEU A 734 8.91 -28.65 -13.34
CA LEU A 734 8.40 -27.32 -13.00
C LEU A 734 7.55 -26.76 -14.15
N THR A 735 6.36 -26.32 -13.80
CA THR A 735 5.44 -25.59 -14.68
C THR A 735 5.39 -24.09 -14.34
N GLN A 736 6.01 -23.70 -13.22
CA GLN A 736 6.08 -22.36 -12.66
C GLN A 736 7.53 -21.98 -12.38
N PHE A 737 7.85 -20.69 -12.49
CA PHE A 737 9.23 -20.19 -12.39
C PHE A 737 9.37 -18.92 -11.55
N SER A 738 8.29 -18.52 -10.88
CA SER A 738 8.23 -17.31 -10.05
C SER A 738 9.03 -17.45 -8.75
N GLY A 739 9.35 -16.30 -8.14
CA GLY A 739 10.17 -16.17 -6.94
C GLY A 739 9.52 -15.30 -5.87
N SER A 740 8.41 -15.76 -5.29
CA SER A 740 7.68 -15.03 -4.24
C SER A 740 8.50 -14.79 -2.96
N GLU A 741 9.31 -15.76 -2.53
CA GLU A 741 10.18 -15.65 -1.35
C GLU A 741 11.29 -14.63 -1.59
N THR A 742 11.83 -14.59 -2.80
CA THR A 742 12.76 -13.53 -3.23
C THR A 742 12.11 -12.15 -3.23
N ILE A 743 10.89 -12.02 -3.78
CA ILE A 743 10.14 -10.76 -3.75
C ILE A 743 9.92 -10.31 -2.30
N ALA A 744 9.36 -11.16 -1.44
CA ALA A 744 9.06 -10.82 -0.05
C ALA A 744 10.30 -10.42 0.77
N LYS A 745 11.45 -11.03 0.47
CA LYS A 745 12.72 -10.75 1.15
C LYS A 745 13.24 -9.34 0.87
N TYR A 746 13.07 -8.84 -0.36
CA TYR A 746 13.69 -7.59 -0.81
C TYR A 746 12.69 -6.45 -1.08
N PHE A 747 11.39 -6.76 -1.17
CA PHE A 747 10.36 -5.78 -1.40
C PHE A 747 10.13 -4.91 -0.16
N GLN A 748 10.26 -3.61 -0.36
CA GLN A 748 9.96 -2.56 0.62
C GLN A 748 9.50 -1.33 -0.16
N VAL A 749 8.28 -0.87 0.09
CA VAL A 749 7.79 0.36 -0.57
C VAL A 749 8.65 1.55 -0.15
N ILE A 750 8.86 1.71 1.15
CA ILE A 750 9.76 2.72 1.74
C ILE A 750 10.98 1.99 2.31
N LYS A 751 12.20 2.42 1.94
CA LYS A 751 13.43 1.85 2.51
C LYS A 751 13.54 2.29 3.97
N ASN A 752 13.58 1.34 4.90
CA ASN A 752 13.76 1.60 6.32
C ASN A 752 15.24 1.81 6.68
N ASN A 753 15.81 2.94 6.24
CA ASN A 753 17.17 3.37 6.63
C ASN A 753 17.12 4.50 7.66
N THR A 754 16.05 4.52 8.47
CA THR A 754 15.81 5.55 9.47
C THR A 754 15.67 4.95 10.85
N LYS A 755 16.19 5.65 11.85
CA LYS A 755 16.00 5.36 13.27
C LYS A 755 14.90 6.26 13.83
N SER A 756 13.99 5.67 14.59
CA SER A 756 12.91 6.38 15.28
C SER A 756 13.44 7.02 16.57
N VAL A 757 13.21 8.32 16.72
CA VAL A 757 13.67 9.12 17.87
C VAL A 757 12.50 9.91 18.43
N LEU A 758 12.22 9.73 19.72
CA LEU A 758 11.13 10.37 20.43
C LEU A 758 11.44 11.85 20.72
N ALA A 759 10.56 12.75 20.30
CA ALA A 759 10.67 14.17 20.55
C ALA A 759 9.99 14.58 21.87
N PRO A 760 10.66 15.38 22.73
CA PRO A 760 10.06 16.01 23.90
C PRO A 760 9.19 17.20 23.49
N TYR A 761 8.16 16.94 22.66
CA TYR A 761 7.28 17.98 22.15
C TYR A 761 6.02 18.11 23.01
N GLY A 762 5.90 19.26 23.68
CA GLY A 762 4.82 19.56 24.62
C GLY A 762 4.80 18.63 25.85
N ASP A 763 3.86 18.87 26.75
CA ASP A 763 3.76 18.13 28.02
C ASP A 763 3.61 16.61 27.81
N LYS A 764 2.90 16.21 26.74
CA LYS A 764 2.68 14.79 26.42
C LYS A 764 3.96 14.10 25.94
N GLY A 765 4.75 14.73 25.06
CA GLY A 765 6.00 14.13 24.58
C GLY A 765 7.01 13.97 25.71
N GLU A 766 7.12 14.97 26.58
CA GLU A 766 7.97 14.91 27.78
C GLU A 766 7.50 13.81 28.76
N LYS A 767 6.20 13.72 29.01
CA LYS A 767 5.62 12.68 29.85
C LYS A 767 5.88 11.28 29.29
N LEU A 768 5.71 11.06 27.99
CA LEU A 768 5.95 9.76 27.35
C LEU A 768 7.41 9.32 27.47
N ILE A 769 8.35 10.25 27.32
CA ILE A 769 9.78 9.99 27.56
C ILE A 769 10.00 9.56 29.02
N ALA A 770 9.38 10.26 29.98
CA ALA A 770 9.50 9.92 31.39
C ALA A 770 8.87 8.54 31.71
N ASP A 771 7.68 8.25 31.18
CA ASP A 771 6.94 7.02 31.41
C ASP A 771 7.66 5.80 30.80
N LEU A 772 8.22 5.92 29.59
CA LEU A 772 9.02 4.88 28.92
C LEU A 772 10.36 4.61 29.58
N ASN A 773 10.88 5.58 30.34
CA ASN A 773 12.10 5.43 31.13
C ASN A 773 11.81 4.82 32.52
N GLY A 774 10.54 4.64 32.90
CA GLY A 774 10.12 4.01 34.14
C GLY A 774 10.13 2.47 34.08
N ASN A 775 10.10 1.82 35.25
CA ASN A 775 9.91 0.37 35.35
C ASN A 775 8.44 0.01 35.09
N GLN A 776 8.09 -0.20 33.82
CA GLN A 776 6.77 -0.60 33.34
C GLN A 776 6.76 -2.10 32.96
N ASP A 777 5.62 -2.77 33.05
CA ASP A 777 5.47 -4.12 32.50
C ASP A 777 5.42 -4.09 30.95
N ILE A 778 5.61 -5.25 30.31
CA ILE A 778 5.70 -5.36 28.85
C ILE A 778 4.43 -4.86 28.14
N ASN A 779 3.24 -5.10 28.68
CA ASN A 779 2.00 -4.66 28.03
C ASN A 779 1.86 -3.14 28.11
N SER A 780 2.20 -2.56 29.25
CA SER A 780 2.23 -1.10 29.44
C SER A 780 3.28 -0.44 28.53
N LEU A 781 4.46 -1.05 28.34
CA LEU A 781 5.47 -0.60 27.39
C LEU A 781 4.96 -0.60 25.94
N ILE A 782 4.27 -1.66 25.51
CA ILE A 782 3.68 -1.74 24.17
C ILE A 782 2.66 -0.61 23.95
N MET A 783 1.83 -0.30 24.96
CA MET A 783 0.89 0.81 24.89
C MET A 783 1.60 2.17 24.80
N LEU A 784 2.62 2.39 25.64
CA LEU A 784 3.40 3.64 25.63
C LEU A 784 4.15 3.86 24.30
N VAL A 785 4.73 2.81 23.70
CA VAL A 785 5.38 2.90 22.39
C VAL A 785 4.40 3.29 21.29
N LYS A 786 3.15 2.79 21.37
CA LYS A 786 2.09 3.22 20.46
C LYS A 786 1.72 4.68 20.71
N ASP A 787 1.54 5.10 21.97
CA ASP A 787 1.20 6.50 22.34
C ASP A 787 2.29 7.50 21.94
N ALA A 788 3.53 7.01 21.85
CA ALA A 788 4.69 7.77 21.39
C ALA A 788 4.72 8.01 19.87
N GLN A 789 3.98 7.26 19.05
CA GLN A 789 4.03 7.37 17.58
C GLN A 789 3.85 8.80 17.03
N PRO A 790 2.89 9.62 17.51
CA PRO A 790 2.74 11.01 17.06
C PRO A 790 3.91 11.92 17.41
N TYR A 791 4.79 11.49 18.31
CA TYR A 791 5.94 12.25 18.82
C TYR A 791 7.27 11.72 18.29
N ILE A 792 7.26 10.69 17.44
CA ILE A 792 8.47 10.11 16.83
C ILE A 792 8.88 10.90 15.58
N VAL A 793 10.19 11.15 15.46
CA VAL A 793 10.86 11.62 14.25
C VAL A 793 11.73 10.49 13.71
N ASN A 794 11.60 10.18 12.42
CA ASN A 794 12.44 9.20 11.75
C ASN A 794 13.65 9.90 11.12
N LEU A 795 14.85 9.58 11.61
CA LEU A 795 16.10 10.16 11.12
C LEU A 795 16.89 9.15 10.29
N TYR A 796 17.36 9.55 9.11
CA TYR A 796 18.29 8.74 8.32
C TYR A 796 19.57 8.44 9.12
N ASP A 797 20.15 7.26 8.94
CA ASP A 797 21.31 6.77 9.70
C ASP A 797 22.44 7.81 9.82
N ASN A 798 22.81 8.49 8.74
CA ASN A 798 23.86 9.53 8.78
C ASN A 798 23.52 10.68 9.75
N LYS A 799 22.27 11.14 9.74
CA LYS A 799 21.83 12.25 10.60
C LYS A 799 21.63 11.78 12.04
N PHE A 800 21.11 10.57 12.21
CA PHE A 800 20.99 9.92 13.51
C PHE A 800 22.37 9.79 14.16
N ASN A 801 23.34 9.19 13.47
CA ASN A 801 24.70 8.99 13.98
C ASN A 801 25.36 10.32 14.36
N GLN A 802 25.25 11.35 13.50
CA GLN A 802 25.74 12.70 13.81
C GLN A 802 25.16 13.22 15.14
N LEU A 803 23.84 13.21 15.29
CA LEU A 803 23.18 13.76 16.49
C LEU A 803 23.40 12.88 17.74
N PHE A 804 23.57 11.58 17.55
CA PHE A 804 23.92 10.66 18.64
C PHE A 804 25.35 10.91 19.13
N GLU A 805 26.31 11.11 18.23
CA GLU A 805 27.70 11.47 18.54
C GLU A 805 27.83 12.87 19.17
N GLU A 806 27.03 13.84 18.72
CA GLU A 806 26.93 15.18 19.33
C GLU A 806 26.28 15.16 20.74
N GLY A 807 25.74 14.01 21.18
CA GLY A 807 25.06 13.85 22.46
C GLY A 807 23.65 14.45 22.50
N ASP A 808 23.12 14.87 21.35
CA ASP A 808 21.80 15.48 21.16
C ASP A 808 20.67 14.43 21.22
N ILE A 809 21.00 13.17 20.93
CA ILE A 809 20.14 11.99 21.07
C ILE A 809 20.75 11.06 22.13
N TYR A 810 19.90 10.39 22.91
CA TYR A 810 20.33 9.37 23.86
C TYR A 810 19.43 8.13 23.76
N THR A 811 19.96 6.99 24.19
CA THR A 811 19.19 5.75 24.34
C THR A 811 18.24 5.89 25.52
N LEU A 812 16.94 5.73 25.27
CA LEU A 812 15.89 5.83 26.28
C LEU A 812 15.70 4.49 27.01
N CYS A 813 15.33 3.45 26.27
CA CYS A 813 15.14 2.10 26.80
C CYS A 813 15.22 1.05 25.69
N GLN A 814 15.17 -0.23 26.07
CA GLN A 814 15.17 -1.35 25.14
C GLN A 814 13.93 -2.21 25.38
N VAL A 815 13.16 -2.46 24.32
CA VAL A 815 11.97 -3.32 24.35
C VAL A 815 12.23 -4.52 23.44
N GLY A 816 12.49 -5.68 24.05
CA GLY A 816 12.95 -6.86 23.31
C GLY A 816 14.30 -6.62 22.62
N ASN A 817 14.33 -6.72 21.30
CA ASN A 817 15.53 -6.45 20.49
C ASN A 817 15.59 -5.01 19.93
N GLU A 818 14.58 -4.18 20.18
CA GLU A 818 14.52 -2.82 19.66
C GLU A 818 14.97 -1.79 20.71
N VAL A 819 15.78 -0.85 20.26
CA VAL A 819 16.28 0.26 21.09
C VAL A 819 15.48 1.51 20.77
N ILE A 820 14.92 2.13 21.79
CA ILE A 820 14.18 3.39 21.68
C ILE A 820 15.14 4.53 22.01
N TYR A 821 15.14 5.57 21.17
CA TYR A 821 15.95 6.77 21.34
C TYR A 821 15.08 7.98 21.63
N ALA A 822 15.63 8.98 22.31
CA ALA A 822 14.95 10.26 22.55
C ALA A 822 15.89 11.45 22.33
N PHE A 823 15.33 12.59 21.91
CA PHE A 823 16.05 13.85 21.87
C PHE A 823 16.22 14.43 23.27
N ARG A 824 17.35 15.11 23.51
CA ARG A 824 17.41 16.08 24.61
C ARG A 824 16.47 17.27 24.33
N PRO A 825 15.90 17.91 25.36
CA PRO A 825 14.91 19.00 25.18
C PRO A 825 15.36 20.12 24.23
N TYR A 826 16.62 20.53 24.29
CA TYR A 826 17.15 21.58 23.41
C TYR A 826 17.41 21.09 21.97
N ALA A 827 17.71 19.80 21.79
CA ALA A 827 18.15 19.21 20.52
C ALA A 827 17.01 19.12 19.50
N TYR A 828 15.79 18.81 19.95
CA TYR A 828 14.63 18.79 19.06
C TYR A 828 14.37 20.17 18.44
N ASN A 829 14.44 21.25 19.24
CA ASN A 829 14.31 22.61 18.74
C ASN A 829 15.44 22.99 17.77
N LYS A 830 16.69 22.60 18.06
CA LYS A 830 17.84 22.78 17.15
C LYS A 830 17.63 22.04 15.82
N LEU A 831 17.07 20.83 15.84
CA LEU A 831 16.75 20.06 14.63
C LEU A 831 15.68 20.77 13.78
N VAL A 832 14.65 21.33 14.40
CA VAL A 832 13.54 21.98 13.72
C VAL A 832 13.93 23.36 13.19
N LEU A 833 14.46 24.25 14.04
CA LEU A 833 14.68 25.67 13.71
C LEU A 833 16.14 26.04 13.45
N GLY A 834 17.10 25.13 13.66
CA GLY A 834 18.54 25.44 13.60
C GLY A 834 19.10 25.93 14.94
N ASP A 835 20.42 26.14 14.98
CA ASP A 835 21.13 26.51 16.20
C ASP A 835 20.77 27.94 16.65
N ARG A 836 20.25 28.11 17.88
CA ARG A 836 19.98 29.45 18.45
C ARG A 836 21.23 30.33 18.43
N LYS A 837 22.42 29.75 18.56
CA LYS A 837 23.71 30.47 18.51
C LYS A 837 24.09 31.04 17.14
N GLN A 838 23.45 30.62 16.04
CA GLN A 838 23.61 31.29 14.73
C GLN A 838 22.56 32.38 14.49
N ILE A 839 21.44 32.36 15.24
CA ILE A 839 20.39 33.39 15.20
C ILE A 839 20.71 34.53 16.19
N GLU A 840 21.40 34.23 17.29
CA GLU A 840 21.85 35.22 18.29
C GLU A 840 23.22 35.84 17.96
N LYS A 841 23.99 35.29 17.01
CA LYS A 841 25.26 35.90 16.55
C LYS A 841 25.09 37.08 15.59
N SER A 842 23.87 37.45 15.24
CA SER A 842 23.53 38.75 14.65
C SER A 842 23.03 39.77 15.69
N ILE A 843 23.17 39.48 16.98
CA ILE A 843 22.80 40.38 18.10
C ILE A 843 24.01 40.76 18.98
N PHE A 844 25.24 40.65 18.46
CA PHE A 844 26.39 41.39 19.02
C PHE A 844 27.27 41.94 17.91
#